data_AF-A0A7C8B6J9-F1
#
_entry.id   AF-A0A7C8B6J9-F1
#
_cell.length_a   1.000
_cell.length_b   1.000
_cell.length_c   1.000
_cell.angle_alpha   90.00
_cell.angle_beta   90.00
_cell.angle_gamma   90.00
#
_symmetry.space_group_name_H-M   'P 1'
#
loop_
_entity.id
_entity.type
_entity.pdbx_description
1 polymer ?
#
loop_
_entity_poly.entity_id
_entity_poly.type
_entity_poly.pdbx_seq_one_letter_code
_entity_poly.pdbx_strand_id
1 'polypeptide(L)'
;MKKSTLFAVGGFLLGVGAPIGWIVTRLLFFYDPRIGFISQMFHDIVKDAEHLALYNYMGGGTALVLATMGFLIGKNGDELHARAVELDILHREVGAQKEIFENRYKVLDRNIKNFHQISSKIQKSLNLEEVLLLCAEGLHDVLGYERVNILMADSKKSLRFVAAVGTEGFDTTDVELPLDPSIGVIYKCFAERKLYLIDDISRYPGDYHLKPPHNNIPPIRSKSFILCPIVVKGESIGIFAFDNKNSHRALNDSDVDTIMLFADQVASAITRINLLTSIDTLTTEMENSFRFLLASRDQYARNVSQLQEGVDSVADGTSIIASASEGVMASVEETSAAVNQISVATEEVTRNLDHLAGIVHQSASAMEQIHSTIGNVEQNAAISHEVSNQVKQQAEESRAVVAETIDSLDEIQISVGLSFDAIQRLAENSTRIENIVSVINDITKRTNLLALNASIIAAQAGEYGKSFGVVAEEIRNLSLQTGHSTGEITSIIEEIMRESRTAASNITSTRDLVRRGVDLGHTTGETLTAIYDSSTCSLEMTKQIKQATREQVISVQLVARSMEDISSMTAQIFTASTDQAKATRSIARSIESIKDMTHEMVNSTSRQVDDGRLIRRMVESVSSMVSEMFDNMEMRRAQSADVVKELESMKSLTCQI
;
A
#
# COMPACT_ATOMS: atom_id res chain seq x y z
N MET A 1 -11.74 140.51 -10.58
CA MET A 1 -13.11 139.97 -10.62
C MET A 1 -13.03 138.47 -10.37
N LYS A 2 -13.73 137.93 -9.37
CA LYS A 2 -13.75 136.47 -9.13
C LYS A 2 -14.35 135.77 -10.35
N LYS A 3 -13.72 134.70 -10.84
CA LYS A 3 -14.14 134.02 -12.07
C LYS A 3 -15.52 133.36 -11.90
N SER A 4 -15.88 132.95 -10.68
CA SER A 4 -17.17 132.32 -10.35
C SER A 4 -18.40 133.11 -10.76
N THR A 5 -18.39 134.43 -10.56
CA THR A 5 -19.54 135.29 -10.89
C THR A 5 -19.68 135.54 -12.39
N LEU A 6 -18.58 135.53 -13.14
CA LEU A 6 -18.60 135.79 -14.59
C LEU A 6 -19.25 134.62 -15.35
N PHE A 7 -18.89 133.39 -15.01
CA PHE A 7 -19.38 132.20 -15.69
C PHE A 7 -20.86 131.87 -15.35
N ALA A 8 -21.32 132.18 -14.14
CA ALA A 8 -22.72 131.98 -13.73
C ALA A 8 -23.69 132.88 -14.52
N VAL A 9 -23.34 134.16 -14.71
CA VAL A 9 -24.16 135.11 -15.46
C VAL A 9 -24.23 134.73 -16.95
N GLY A 10 -23.12 134.26 -17.53
CA GLY A 10 -23.10 133.77 -18.90
C GLY A 10 -23.99 132.55 -19.12
N GLY A 11 -24.01 131.61 -18.16
CA GLY A 11 -24.87 130.42 -18.23
C GLY A 11 -26.36 130.74 -18.16
N PHE A 12 -26.76 131.66 -17.29
CA PHE A 12 -28.16 132.06 -17.14
C PHE A 12 -28.73 132.70 -18.41
N LEU A 13 -27.97 133.59 -19.05
CA LEU A 13 -28.39 134.29 -20.27
C LEU A 13 -28.62 133.34 -21.45
N LEU A 14 -27.81 132.29 -21.57
CA LEU A 14 -27.98 131.27 -22.61
C LEU A 14 -29.27 130.45 -22.44
N GLY A 15 -29.65 130.12 -21.19
CA GLY A 15 -30.85 129.32 -20.93
C GLY A 15 -32.17 130.06 -21.19
N VAL A 16 -32.21 131.37 -20.91
CA VAL A 16 -33.42 132.19 -21.13
C VAL A 16 -33.67 132.47 -22.63
N GLY A 17 -32.64 132.41 -23.47
CA GLY A 17 -32.77 132.68 -24.92
C GLY A 17 -33.42 131.56 -25.74
N ALA A 18 -33.42 130.32 -25.25
CA ALA A 18 -33.87 129.16 -26.02
C ALA A 18 -35.37 129.14 -26.39
N PRO A 19 -36.32 129.52 -25.52
CA PRO A 19 -37.75 129.54 -25.85
C PRO A 19 -38.09 130.60 -26.91
N ILE A 20 -37.37 131.70 -26.92
CA ILE A 20 -37.57 132.80 -27.87
C ILE A 20 -37.20 132.34 -29.28
N GLY A 21 -36.09 131.59 -29.43
CA GLY A 21 -35.71 131.02 -30.72
C GLY A 21 -36.76 130.07 -31.31
N TRP A 22 -37.42 129.29 -30.46
CA TRP A 22 -38.43 128.34 -30.90
C TRP A 22 -39.72 129.01 -31.40
N ILE A 23 -40.19 130.06 -30.72
CA ILE A 23 -41.37 130.84 -31.16
C ILE A 23 -41.14 131.47 -32.53
N VAL A 24 -39.94 132.04 -32.74
CA VAL A 24 -39.55 132.67 -34.02
C VAL A 24 -39.55 131.65 -35.16
N THR A 25 -39.04 130.44 -34.91
CA THR A 25 -38.97 129.39 -35.93
C THR A 25 -40.37 128.91 -36.35
N ARG A 26 -41.32 128.84 -35.41
CA ARG A 26 -42.68 128.36 -35.67
C ARG A 26 -43.52 129.33 -36.51
N LEU A 27 -43.42 130.63 -36.20
CA LEU A 27 -44.10 131.69 -36.97
C LEU A 27 -43.66 131.73 -38.43
N LEU A 28 -42.42 131.33 -38.72
CA LEU A 28 -41.86 131.29 -40.07
C LEU A 28 -42.37 130.12 -40.93
N PHE A 29 -42.74 128.99 -40.33
CA PHE A 29 -43.07 127.77 -41.08
C PHE A 29 -44.54 127.34 -41.04
N PHE A 30 -45.33 127.76 -40.03
CA PHE A 30 -46.67 127.21 -39.78
C PHE A 30 -47.74 128.30 -39.58
N TYR A 31 -47.86 129.23 -40.52
CA TYR A 31 -48.86 130.31 -40.47
C TYR A 31 -50.22 129.86 -41.03
N ASP A 32 -51.28 129.92 -40.21
CA ASP A 32 -52.66 129.51 -40.53
C ASP A 32 -53.66 130.68 -40.37
N PRO A 33 -54.23 131.23 -41.46
CA PRO A 33 -55.03 132.45 -41.42
C PRO A 33 -56.44 132.33 -40.80
N ARG A 34 -56.88 131.15 -40.35
CA ARG A 34 -58.21 130.97 -39.74
C ARG A 34 -58.28 131.30 -38.25
N ILE A 35 -57.15 131.58 -37.61
CA ILE A 35 -57.04 131.94 -36.19
C ILE A 35 -56.28 133.28 -36.10
N GLY A 36 -56.63 134.17 -35.16
CA GLY A 36 -55.98 135.48 -35.05
C GLY A 36 -54.46 135.39 -34.78
N PHE A 37 -53.67 136.35 -35.27
CA PHE A 37 -52.20 136.40 -35.14
C PHE A 37 -51.68 136.14 -33.71
N ILE A 38 -52.33 136.73 -32.69
CA ILE A 38 -52.00 136.52 -31.27
C ILE A 38 -52.25 135.08 -30.84
N SER A 39 -53.35 134.50 -31.32
CA SER A 39 -53.66 133.10 -31.04
C SER A 39 -52.59 132.20 -31.63
N GLN A 40 -52.01 132.53 -32.79
CA GLN A 40 -51.01 131.69 -33.45
C GLN A 40 -49.64 131.69 -32.75
N MET A 41 -49.23 132.84 -32.20
CA MET A 41 -48.05 132.94 -31.34
C MET A 41 -48.17 132.09 -30.07
N PHE A 42 -49.36 132.05 -29.46
CA PHE A 42 -49.57 131.42 -28.16
C PHE A 42 -50.31 130.07 -28.22
N HIS A 43 -50.74 129.61 -29.40
CA HIS A 43 -51.61 128.43 -29.52
C HIS A 43 -50.95 127.17 -28.96
N ASP A 44 -49.66 126.92 -29.26
CA ASP A 44 -48.97 125.73 -28.75
C ASP A 44 -48.45 125.90 -27.33
N ILE A 45 -48.30 127.13 -26.83
CA ILE A 45 -47.93 127.36 -25.43
C ILE A 45 -49.13 127.04 -24.51
N VAL A 46 -50.35 127.23 -25.01
CA VAL A 46 -51.60 127.14 -24.22
C VAL A 46 -52.54 126.02 -24.70
N LYS A 47 -52.13 125.17 -25.67
CA LYS A 47 -52.99 124.14 -26.27
C LYS A 47 -53.41 123.03 -25.29
N ASP A 48 -52.49 122.65 -24.40
CA ASP A 48 -52.69 121.58 -23.43
C ASP A 48 -51.76 121.74 -22.22
N ALA A 49 -52.15 121.21 -21.06
CA ALA A 49 -51.41 121.33 -19.81
C ALA A 49 -49.97 120.77 -19.91
N GLU A 50 -49.76 119.76 -20.75
CA GLU A 50 -48.43 119.18 -21.01
C GLU A 50 -47.49 120.16 -21.74
N HIS A 51 -48.01 121.02 -22.62
CA HIS A 51 -47.16 121.91 -23.41
C HIS A 51 -46.73 123.14 -22.61
N LEU A 52 -47.58 123.69 -21.76
CA LEU A 52 -47.20 124.77 -20.84
C LEU A 52 -46.10 124.30 -19.86
N ALA A 53 -46.21 123.05 -19.38
CA ALA A 53 -45.17 122.44 -18.55
C ALA A 53 -43.85 122.24 -19.33
N LEU A 54 -43.93 121.84 -20.61
CA LEU A 54 -42.76 121.64 -21.46
C LEU A 54 -41.95 122.94 -21.68
N TYR A 55 -42.61 124.08 -21.91
CA TYR A 55 -41.92 125.36 -22.11
C TYR A 55 -41.34 125.94 -20.81
N ASN A 56 -42.04 125.77 -19.69
CA ASN A 56 -41.48 126.14 -18.39
C ASN A 56 -40.27 125.27 -18.03
N TYR A 57 -40.31 123.99 -18.42
CA TYR A 57 -39.19 123.07 -18.28
C TYR A 57 -38.01 123.45 -19.20
N MET A 58 -38.26 123.81 -20.47
CA MET A 58 -37.20 124.24 -21.40
C MET A 58 -36.63 125.63 -21.11
N GLY A 59 -37.41 126.58 -20.59
CA GLY A 59 -36.90 127.93 -20.26
C GLY A 59 -36.30 127.99 -18.87
N GLY A 60 -37.05 127.56 -17.86
CA GLY A 60 -36.65 127.64 -16.44
C GLY A 60 -35.61 126.60 -16.06
N GLY A 61 -35.75 125.37 -16.56
CA GLY A 61 -34.81 124.28 -16.26
C GLY A 61 -33.42 124.52 -16.85
N THR A 62 -33.35 124.93 -18.11
CA THR A 62 -32.08 125.12 -18.82
C THR A 62 -31.28 126.31 -18.29
N ALA A 63 -31.93 127.39 -17.88
CA ALA A 63 -31.27 128.55 -17.27
C ALA A 63 -30.67 128.24 -15.89
N LEU A 64 -31.36 127.43 -15.08
CA LEU A 64 -30.89 127.04 -13.75
C LEU A 64 -29.68 126.10 -13.83
N VAL A 65 -29.69 125.14 -14.77
CA VAL A 65 -28.59 124.18 -14.97
C VAL A 65 -27.33 124.88 -15.51
N LEU A 66 -27.47 125.76 -16.50
CA LEU A 66 -26.31 126.45 -17.06
C LEU A 66 -25.69 127.47 -16.08
N ALA A 67 -26.50 128.14 -15.26
CA ALA A 67 -26.00 129.05 -14.23
C ALA A 67 -25.26 128.33 -13.10
N THR A 68 -25.78 127.18 -12.64
CA THR A 68 -25.13 126.36 -11.61
C THR A 68 -23.84 125.72 -12.10
N MET A 69 -23.80 125.26 -13.35
CA MET A 69 -22.60 124.72 -13.97
C MET A 69 -21.51 125.80 -14.18
N GLY A 70 -21.89 127.00 -14.59
CA GLY A 70 -20.97 128.14 -14.71
C GLY A 70 -20.36 128.56 -13.36
N PHE A 71 -21.16 128.56 -12.28
CA PHE A 71 -20.68 128.86 -10.94
C PHE A 71 -19.68 127.81 -10.42
N LEU A 72 -19.92 126.52 -10.68
CA LEU A 72 -19.03 125.41 -10.31
C LEU A 72 -17.67 125.47 -11.01
N ILE A 73 -17.65 125.77 -12.31
CA ILE A 73 -16.41 125.87 -13.10
C ILE A 73 -15.55 127.04 -12.61
N GLY A 74 -16.16 128.18 -12.30
CA GLY A 74 -15.42 129.34 -11.81
C GLY A 74 -14.94 129.21 -10.35
N LYS A 75 -15.67 128.48 -9.48
CA LYS A 75 -15.23 128.21 -8.10
C LYS A 75 -14.02 127.26 -8.05
N ASN A 76 -14.01 126.21 -8.88
CA ASN A 76 -12.85 125.30 -8.95
C ASN A 76 -11.60 125.94 -9.57
N GLY A 77 -11.76 126.90 -10.49
CA GLY A 77 -10.63 127.60 -11.09
C GLY A 77 -9.87 128.51 -10.12
N ASP A 78 -10.58 129.21 -9.23
CA ASP A 78 -9.95 130.12 -8.26
C ASP A 78 -9.32 129.34 -7.08
N GLU A 79 -9.83 128.14 -6.75
CA GLU A 79 -9.29 127.27 -5.69
C GLU A 79 -8.03 126.50 -6.13
N LEU A 80 -7.89 126.20 -7.43
CA LEU A 80 -6.69 125.56 -7.98
C LEU A 80 -5.46 126.48 -8.00
N HIS A 81 -5.64 127.79 -8.22
CA HIS A 81 -4.50 128.69 -8.35
C HIS A 81 -3.88 129.09 -7.00
N ALA A 82 -4.70 129.20 -5.94
CA ALA A 82 -4.21 129.42 -4.59
C ALA A 82 -3.44 128.19 -4.06
N ARG A 83 -3.90 126.96 -4.37
CA ARG A 83 -3.20 125.72 -4.02
C ARG A 83 -1.88 125.53 -4.78
N ALA A 84 -1.73 126.08 -5.99
CA ALA A 84 -0.52 125.90 -6.79
C ALA A 84 0.70 126.66 -6.25
N VAL A 85 0.51 127.83 -5.60
CA VAL A 85 1.62 128.64 -5.06
C VAL A 85 2.08 128.12 -3.69
N GLU A 86 1.16 127.57 -2.88
CA GLU A 86 1.48 126.91 -1.61
C GLU A 86 2.16 125.53 -1.83
N LEU A 87 1.85 124.84 -2.94
CA LEU A 87 2.48 123.57 -3.33
C LEU A 87 3.95 123.70 -3.75
N ASP A 88 4.38 124.85 -4.27
CA ASP A 88 5.73 125.01 -4.84
C ASP A 88 6.79 125.26 -3.74
N ILE A 89 6.37 125.91 -2.65
CA ILE A 89 7.18 126.06 -1.43
C ILE A 89 7.22 124.74 -0.65
N LEU A 90 6.12 123.99 -0.61
CA LEU A 90 6.06 122.66 0.02
C LEU A 90 6.83 121.58 -0.79
N HIS A 91 6.86 121.65 -2.13
CA HIS A 91 7.60 120.68 -2.96
C HIS A 91 9.11 120.74 -2.77
N ARG A 92 9.66 121.91 -2.43
CA ARG A 92 11.10 122.07 -2.20
C ARG A 92 11.55 121.48 -0.85
N GLU A 93 10.63 121.41 0.12
CA GLU A 93 10.86 120.80 1.43
C GLU A 93 10.52 119.29 1.44
N VAL A 94 9.51 118.88 0.66
CA VAL A 94 9.15 117.46 0.43
C VAL A 94 10.13 116.75 -0.50
N GLY A 95 10.78 117.44 -1.45
CA GLY A 95 11.80 116.87 -2.32
C GLY A 95 13.01 116.31 -1.56
N ALA A 96 13.47 117.04 -0.52
CA ALA A 96 14.57 116.61 0.33
C ALA A 96 14.19 115.41 1.24
N GLN A 97 12.92 115.28 1.64
CA GLN A 97 12.45 114.09 2.37
C GLN A 97 12.16 112.89 1.45
N LYS A 98 11.67 113.12 0.23
CA LYS A 98 11.36 112.07 -0.75
C LYS A 98 12.61 111.34 -1.24
N GLU A 99 13.73 112.04 -1.43
CA GLU A 99 14.99 111.43 -1.84
C GLU A 99 15.58 110.50 -0.75
N ILE A 100 15.38 110.84 0.53
CA ILE A 100 15.75 109.98 1.68
C ILE A 100 14.82 108.77 1.79
N PHE A 101 13.54 108.88 1.41
CA PHE A 101 12.57 107.78 1.46
C PHE A 101 12.66 106.83 0.25
N GLU A 102 12.89 107.33 -0.98
CA GLU A 102 13.07 106.51 -2.19
C GLU A 102 14.35 105.66 -2.12
N ASN A 103 15.43 106.16 -1.52
CA ASN A 103 16.63 105.36 -1.29
C ASN A 103 16.40 104.24 -0.26
N ARG A 104 15.60 104.45 0.79
CA ARG A 104 15.20 103.36 1.72
C ARG A 104 14.28 102.32 1.05
N TYR A 105 13.38 102.73 0.15
CA TYR A 105 12.46 101.81 -0.54
C TYR A 105 13.15 100.95 -1.62
N LYS A 106 14.11 101.50 -2.37
CA LYS A 106 14.89 100.73 -3.39
C LYS A 106 15.80 99.67 -2.76
N VAL A 107 16.33 99.92 -1.56
CA VAL A 107 17.13 98.93 -0.82
C VAL A 107 16.23 97.80 -0.29
N LEU A 108 15.00 98.11 0.14
CA LEU A 108 14.03 97.11 0.63
C LEU A 108 13.46 96.20 -0.50
N ASP A 109 13.13 96.75 -1.68
CA ASP A 109 12.64 95.97 -2.84
C ASP A 109 13.71 95.02 -3.42
N ARG A 110 14.99 95.43 -3.38
CA ARG A 110 16.12 94.60 -3.84
C ARG A 110 16.31 93.36 -2.95
N ASN A 111 16.18 93.52 -1.63
CA ASN A 111 16.31 92.42 -0.67
C ASN A 111 15.15 91.41 -0.80
N ILE A 112 13.92 91.86 -1.08
CA ILE A 112 12.76 90.98 -1.30
C ILE A 112 12.89 90.17 -2.61
N LYS A 113 13.41 90.77 -3.69
CA LYS A 113 13.66 90.03 -4.95
C LYS A 113 14.75 88.97 -4.82
N ASN A 114 15.84 89.29 -4.11
CA ASN A 114 16.90 88.32 -3.82
C ASN A 114 16.36 87.16 -2.97
N PHE A 115 15.56 87.44 -1.95
CA PHE A 115 14.88 86.43 -1.13
C PHE A 115 14.05 85.45 -1.98
N HIS A 116 13.24 85.96 -2.91
CA HIS A 116 12.40 85.13 -3.79
C HIS A 116 13.22 84.21 -4.72
N GLN A 117 14.34 84.68 -5.26
CA GLN A 117 15.22 83.87 -6.11
C GLN A 117 15.90 82.75 -5.33
N ILE A 118 16.37 83.02 -4.11
CA ILE A 118 17.02 82.02 -3.26
C ILE A 118 15.98 80.96 -2.83
N SER A 119 14.79 81.38 -2.40
CA SER A 119 13.69 80.47 -2.04
C SER A 119 13.28 79.56 -3.21
N SER A 120 13.24 80.06 -4.44
CA SER A 120 12.96 79.24 -5.63
C SER A 120 14.06 78.22 -5.91
N LYS A 121 15.34 78.58 -5.75
CA LYS A 121 16.46 77.63 -5.94
C LYS A 121 16.46 76.52 -4.88
N ILE A 122 16.21 76.87 -3.61
CA ILE A 122 16.01 75.90 -2.51
C ILE A 122 14.89 74.92 -2.86
N GLN A 123 13.79 75.42 -3.42
CA GLN A 123 12.66 74.58 -3.82
C GLN A 123 12.92 73.72 -5.06
N LYS A 124 13.96 73.94 -5.87
CA LYS A 124 14.26 73.10 -7.04
C LYS A 124 15.33 72.05 -6.78
N SER A 125 16.23 72.27 -5.83
CA SER A 125 17.29 71.32 -5.55
C SER A 125 16.76 70.05 -4.88
N LEU A 126 17.34 68.92 -5.28
CA LEU A 126 17.14 67.59 -4.71
C LEU A 126 18.35 67.15 -3.89
N ASN A 127 19.37 68.00 -3.76
CA ASN A 127 20.56 67.76 -2.95
C ASN A 127 20.47 68.57 -1.66
N LEU A 128 20.47 67.87 -0.52
CA LEU A 128 20.34 68.49 0.78
C LEU A 128 21.49 69.46 1.10
N GLU A 129 22.73 69.13 0.72
CA GLU A 129 23.89 70.00 0.97
C GLU A 129 23.78 71.30 0.17
N GLU A 130 23.33 71.21 -1.08
CA GLU A 130 23.10 72.37 -1.94
C GLU A 130 21.99 73.27 -1.40
N VAL A 131 20.89 72.69 -0.92
CA VAL A 131 19.79 73.44 -0.28
C VAL A 131 20.27 74.21 0.95
N LEU A 132 21.06 73.57 1.82
CA LEU A 132 21.56 74.18 3.04
C LEU A 132 22.57 75.29 2.74
N LEU A 133 23.48 75.08 1.79
CA LEU A 133 24.46 76.09 1.38
C LEU A 133 23.79 77.33 0.78
N LEU A 134 22.83 77.15 -0.13
CA LEU A 134 22.07 78.25 -0.73
C LEU A 134 21.28 79.06 0.32
N CYS A 135 20.79 78.41 1.38
CA CYS A 135 20.17 79.12 2.50
C CYS A 135 21.18 79.96 3.28
N ALA A 136 22.37 79.42 3.57
CA ALA A 136 23.39 80.11 4.34
C ALA A 136 23.91 81.37 3.60
N GLU A 137 24.22 81.24 2.31
CA GLU A 137 24.65 82.35 1.45
C GLU A 137 23.53 83.38 1.29
N GLY A 138 22.30 82.91 1.06
CA GLY A 138 21.16 83.78 0.89
C GLY A 138 20.83 84.61 2.12
N LEU A 139 20.94 84.04 3.32
CA LEU A 139 20.74 84.76 4.57
C LEU A 139 21.88 85.74 4.86
N HIS A 140 23.12 85.40 4.49
CA HIS A 140 24.27 86.30 4.57
C HIS A 140 24.07 87.55 3.70
N ASP A 141 23.69 87.34 2.44
CA ASP A 141 23.54 88.42 1.45
C ASP A 141 22.27 89.27 1.65
N VAL A 142 21.14 88.66 2.06
CA VAL A 142 19.84 89.35 2.17
C VAL A 142 19.68 90.11 3.48
N LEU A 143 20.11 89.53 4.60
CA LEU A 143 20.00 90.15 5.93
C LEU A 143 21.26 90.93 6.33
N GLY A 144 22.39 90.67 5.63
CA GLY A 144 23.67 91.36 5.86
C GLY A 144 24.31 90.99 7.21
N TYR A 145 24.08 89.76 7.68
CA TYR A 145 24.79 89.21 8.85
C TYR A 145 26.19 88.77 8.44
N GLU A 146 27.22 89.14 9.19
CA GLU A 146 28.60 88.82 8.83
C GLU A 146 28.86 87.33 8.76
N ARG A 147 28.27 86.55 9.68
CA ARG A 147 28.46 85.10 9.72
C ARG A 147 27.14 84.39 9.79
N VAL A 148 26.99 83.38 8.94
CA VAL A 148 25.85 82.45 8.95
C VAL A 148 26.38 81.03 8.98
N ASN A 149 26.11 80.32 10.06
CA ASN A 149 26.48 78.92 10.23
C ASN A 149 25.24 78.05 10.32
N ILE A 150 25.23 76.93 9.63
CA ILE A 150 24.20 75.91 9.73
C ILE A 150 24.84 74.67 10.30
N LEU A 151 24.30 74.21 11.43
CA LEU A 151 24.68 72.97 12.05
C LEU A 151 23.56 71.96 11.93
N MET A 152 23.84 70.76 11.44
CA MET A 152 22.86 69.67 11.38
C MET A 152 23.21 68.62 12.41
N ALA A 153 22.19 68.00 12.99
CA ALA A 153 22.38 66.94 13.96
C ALA A 153 22.72 65.64 13.26
N ASP A 154 23.88 65.09 13.58
CA ASP A 154 24.19 63.70 13.26
C ASP A 154 23.62 62.82 14.38
N SER A 155 22.69 61.94 14.02
CA SER A 155 22.14 60.88 14.89
C SER A 155 21.70 61.32 16.31
N LYS A 156 21.29 62.59 16.48
CA LYS A 156 20.92 63.25 17.76
C LYS A 156 22.03 63.27 18.83
N LYS A 157 23.28 62.95 18.48
CA LYS A 157 24.40 62.89 19.43
C LYS A 157 25.31 64.11 19.34
N SER A 158 25.42 64.69 18.17
CA SER A 158 26.26 65.86 17.92
C SER A 158 25.69 66.73 16.81
N LEU A 159 26.15 67.97 16.78
CA LEU A 159 25.91 68.95 15.73
C LEU A 159 27.18 69.13 14.92
N ARG A 160 27.06 69.02 13.61
CA ARG A 160 28.16 69.23 12.65
C ARG A 160 27.86 70.41 11.76
N PHE A 161 28.88 71.17 11.40
CA PHE A 161 28.73 72.27 10.45
C PHE A 161 28.49 71.70 9.05
N VAL A 162 27.38 72.10 8.44
CA VAL A 162 27.03 71.71 7.07
C VAL A 162 27.15 72.89 6.10
N ALA A 163 26.99 74.11 6.60
CA ALA A 163 27.33 75.33 5.86
C ALA A 163 27.89 76.39 6.82
N ALA A 164 28.92 77.12 6.40
CA ALA A 164 29.50 78.21 7.16
C ALA A 164 29.92 79.33 6.20
N VAL A 165 29.24 80.47 6.28
CA VAL A 165 29.45 81.63 5.41
C VAL A 165 29.96 82.80 6.26
N GLY A 166 30.98 83.52 5.76
CA GLY A 166 31.54 84.72 6.42
C GLY A 166 32.63 84.49 7.47
N THR A 167 33.15 83.26 7.58
CA THR A 167 34.29 82.93 8.45
C THR A 167 35.52 82.56 7.61
N GLU A 168 36.20 83.57 7.07
CA GLU A 168 37.41 83.34 6.26
C GLU A 168 38.58 82.79 7.11
N GLY A 169 39.19 81.68 6.66
CA GLY A 169 40.43 81.13 7.23
C GLY A 169 40.27 80.03 8.30
N PHE A 170 39.08 79.44 8.50
CA PHE A 170 38.86 78.32 9.42
C PHE A 170 38.08 77.18 8.75
N ASP A 171 38.63 75.97 8.76
CA ASP A 171 37.95 74.78 8.23
C ASP A 171 36.96 74.23 9.26
N THR A 172 35.67 74.22 8.91
CA THR A 172 34.58 73.75 9.77
C THR A 172 34.24 72.27 9.56
N THR A 173 34.84 71.60 8.60
CA THR A 173 34.41 70.27 8.11
C THR A 173 34.52 69.16 9.18
N ASP A 174 35.52 69.24 10.06
CA ASP A 174 35.77 68.27 11.14
C ASP A 174 35.36 68.77 12.54
N VAL A 175 34.58 69.85 12.63
CA VAL A 175 34.14 70.39 13.92
C VAL A 175 32.81 69.79 14.34
N GLU A 176 32.86 69.01 15.41
CA GLU A 176 31.71 68.34 15.99
C GLU A 176 31.41 68.89 17.39
N LEU A 177 30.18 69.34 17.58
CA LEU A 177 29.67 69.88 18.82
C LEU A 177 28.81 68.83 19.52
N PRO A 178 29.12 68.40 20.74
CA PRO A 178 28.25 67.45 21.45
C PRO A 178 26.89 68.10 21.76
N LEU A 179 25.80 67.37 21.52
CA LEU A 179 24.44 67.82 21.83
C LEU A 179 24.16 67.70 23.35
N ASP A 180 24.89 68.45 24.15
CA ASP A 180 24.75 68.49 25.60
C ASP A 180 24.90 69.94 26.15
N PRO A 181 24.64 70.18 27.44
CA PRO A 181 24.72 71.53 28.03
C PRO A 181 26.11 72.20 27.96
N SER A 182 27.17 71.54 27.47
CA SER A 182 28.50 72.14 27.31
C SER A 182 28.58 73.16 26.17
N ILE A 183 27.72 73.04 25.15
CA ILE A 183 27.65 74.01 24.04
C ILE A 183 26.67 75.17 24.33
N GLY A 184 26.28 75.32 25.61
CA GLY A 184 25.52 76.46 26.12
C GLY A 184 24.19 76.66 25.41
N VAL A 185 23.94 77.88 24.96
CA VAL A 185 22.67 78.26 24.34
C VAL A 185 22.42 77.61 22.97
N ILE A 186 23.45 77.12 22.27
CA ILE A 186 23.27 76.30 21.05
C ILE A 186 22.51 75.02 21.38
N TYR A 187 22.85 74.35 22.49
CA TYR A 187 22.11 73.19 22.97
C TYR A 187 20.68 73.55 23.40
N LYS A 188 20.49 74.66 24.14
CA LYS A 188 19.15 75.11 24.54
C LYS A 188 18.27 75.40 23.32
N CYS A 189 18.81 76.06 22.30
CA CYS A 189 18.09 76.32 21.05
C CYS A 189 17.63 75.02 20.37
N PHE A 190 18.50 74.00 20.33
CA PHE A 190 18.17 72.70 19.75
C PHE A 190 17.15 71.92 20.58
N ALA A 191 17.37 71.82 21.89
CA ALA A 191 16.59 70.99 22.79
C ALA A 191 15.21 71.59 23.07
N GLU A 192 15.13 72.90 23.29
CA GLU A 192 13.88 73.60 23.57
C GLU A 192 13.13 74.01 22.30
N ARG A 193 13.77 73.88 21.13
CA ARG A 193 13.18 74.20 19.82
C ARG A 193 12.69 75.65 19.72
N LYS A 194 13.38 76.53 20.44
CA LYS A 194 13.03 77.93 20.56
C LYS A 194 14.14 78.79 19.97
N LEU A 195 13.77 79.82 19.24
CA LEU A 195 14.70 80.82 18.75
C LEU A 195 15.26 81.65 19.91
N TYR A 196 16.56 81.91 19.86
CA TYR A 196 17.29 82.70 20.84
C TYR A 196 17.94 83.91 20.18
N LEU A 197 17.55 85.11 20.62
CA LEU A 197 18.19 86.38 20.26
C LEU A 197 19.01 86.86 21.45
N ILE A 198 20.33 86.94 21.31
CA ILE A 198 21.24 87.31 22.39
C ILE A 198 22.05 88.53 21.98
N ASP A 199 21.81 89.66 22.64
CA ASP A 199 22.55 90.91 22.39
C ASP A 199 23.92 90.94 23.06
N ASP A 200 24.05 90.35 24.25
CA ASP A 200 25.31 90.23 24.98
C ASP A 200 25.26 88.99 25.89
N ILE A 201 25.96 87.94 25.48
CA ILE A 201 26.02 86.66 26.19
C ILE A 201 26.55 86.82 27.63
N SER A 202 27.37 87.84 27.91
CA SER A 202 27.99 88.09 29.22
C SER A 202 26.95 88.39 30.32
N ARG A 203 25.73 88.80 29.94
CA ARG A 203 24.63 89.13 30.86
C ARG A 203 23.76 87.92 31.20
N TYR A 204 23.96 86.81 30.50
CA TYR A 204 23.20 85.58 30.69
C TYR A 204 23.88 84.66 31.72
N PRO A 205 23.13 83.75 32.37
CA PRO A 205 23.72 82.83 33.32
C PRO A 205 24.71 81.84 32.67
N GLY A 206 25.55 81.22 33.49
CA GLY A 206 26.69 80.39 33.03
C GLY A 206 26.31 79.15 32.21
N ASP A 207 25.03 78.76 32.21
CA ASP A 207 24.46 77.68 31.39
C ASP A 207 24.17 78.08 29.93
N TYR A 208 24.19 79.38 29.60
CA TYR A 208 24.10 79.88 28.22
C TYR A 208 25.47 79.93 27.53
N HIS A 209 26.55 79.90 28.31
CA HIS A 209 27.91 80.07 27.82
C HIS A 209 28.47 78.77 27.25
N LEU A 210 29.21 78.89 26.14
CA LEU A 210 30.04 77.81 25.62
C LEU A 210 31.12 77.46 26.66
N LYS A 211 31.27 76.16 26.98
CA LYS A 211 32.32 75.66 27.89
C LYS A 211 33.58 75.30 27.10
N PRO A 212 34.78 75.32 27.72
CA PRO A 212 36.01 74.80 27.07
C PRO A 212 35.85 73.31 26.72
N PRO A 213 36.32 72.83 25.56
CA PRO A 213 37.12 73.54 24.54
C PRO A 213 36.29 74.33 23.51
N HIS A 214 34.96 74.21 23.51
CA HIS A 214 34.07 74.76 22.48
C HIS A 214 33.96 76.30 22.50
N ASN A 215 34.30 76.92 23.63
CA ASN A 215 34.33 78.39 23.79
C ASN A 215 35.36 79.11 22.90
N ASN A 216 36.32 78.38 22.34
CA ASN A 216 37.38 78.94 21.48
C ASN A 216 37.12 78.72 19.98
N ILE A 217 36.00 78.10 19.59
CA ILE A 217 35.69 77.80 18.18
C ILE A 217 35.34 79.11 17.45
N PRO A 218 36.16 79.56 16.48
CA PRO A 218 36.01 80.90 15.90
C PRO A 218 34.65 81.19 15.22
N PRO A 219 34.00 80.24 14.51
CA PRO A 219 32.68 80.45 13.89
C PRO A 219 31.52 80.73 14.85
N ILE A 220 31.57 80.22 16.09
CA ILE A 220 30.48 80.33 17.08
C ILE A 220 30.86 81.18 18.30
N ARG A 221 32.08 81.72 18.29
CA ARG A 221 32.58 82.62 19.33
C ARG A 221 32.23 84.07 18.99
N SER A 222 31.01 84.46 19.38
CA SER A 222 30.51 85.82 19.34
C SER A 222 29.90 86.23 20.69
N LYS A 223 29.86 87.55 20.97
CA LYS A 223 29.15 88.10 22.14
C LYS A 223 27.66 88.24 21.89
N SER A 224 27.27 88.41 20.63
CA SER A 224 25.89 88.62 20.19
C SER A 224 25.58 87.70 19.02
N PHE A 225 24.47 86.96 19.08
CA PHE A 225 24.07 86.05 18.01
C PHE A 225 22.58 85.70 18.06
N ILE A 226 22.06 85.26 16.91
CA ILE A 226 20.73 84.67 16.74
C ILE A 226 20.90 83.18 16.51
N LEU A 227 20.15 82.36 17.23
CA LEU A 227 20.08 80.92 17.01
C LEU A 227 18.64 80.54 16.66
N CYS A 228 18.44 79.92 15.51
CA CYS A 228 17.14 79.45 15.05
C CYS A 228 17.18 77.93 14.79
N PRO A 229 16.30 77.12 15.39
CA PRO A 229 16.26 75.70 15.13
C PRO A 229 15.66 75.39 13.76
N ILE A 230 16.11 74.31 13.13
CA ILE A 230 15.51 73.69 11.95
C ILE A 230 14.68 72.51 12.43
N VAL A 231 13.35 72.58 12.26
CA VAL A 231 12.42 71.59 12.81
C VAL A 231 11.68 70.86 11.68
N VAL A 232 11.82 69.55 11.60
CA VAL A 232 11.07 68.69 10.67
C VAL A 232 10.16 67.76 11.46
N LYS A 233 8.85 67.77 11.15
CA LYS A 233 7.84 66.94 11.84
C LYS A 233 7.87 67.04 13.37
N GLY A 234 8.19 68.22 13.90
CA GLY A 234 8.25 68.48 15.33
C GLY A 234 9.54 68.04 16.03
N GLU A 235 10.56 67.56 15.31
CA GLU A 235 11.89 67.31 15.85
C GLU A 235 12.90 68.31 15.29
N SER A 236 13.76 68.86 16.16
CA SER A 236 14.90 69.67 15.73
C SER A 236 15.95 68.77 15.10
N ILE A 237 16.33 69.09 13.87
CA ILE A 237 17.32 68.35 13.07
C ILE A 237 18.55 69.19 12.76
N GLY A 238 18.52 70.48 13.08
CA GLY A 238 19.65 71.39 12.93
C GLY A 238 19.39 72.76 13.57
N ILE A 239 20.36 73.67 13.43
CA ILE A 239 20.33 75.04 13.94
C ILE A 239 21.02 75.96 12.94
N PHE A 240 20.39 77.09 12.67
CA PHE A 240 21.03 78.26 12.09
C PHE A 240 21.59 79.16 13.18
N ALA A 241 22.83 79.60 13.03
CA ALA A 241 23.52 80.52 13.92
C ALA A 241 24.00 81.74 13.14
N PHE A 242 23.60 82.94 13.58
CA PHE A 242 23.92 84.21 12.94
C PHE A 242 24.67 85.12 13.89
N ASP A 243 25.73 85.78 13.45
CA ASP A 243 26.43 86.78 14.27
C ASP A 243 27.03 87.94 13.46
N ASN A 244 27.33 89.04 14.16
CA ASN A 244 27.98 90.26 13.65
C ASN A 244 29.24 90.59 14.48
N LYS A 245 30.26 89.74 14.36
CA LYS A 245 31.45 89.80 15.22
C LYS A 245 32.26 91.09 15.12
N ASN A 246 32.44 91.64 13.92
CA ASN A 246 33.39 92.73 13.66
C ASN A 246 32.73 94.11 13.53
N SER A 247 31.53 94.20 12.97
CA SER A 247 30.81 95.46 12.76
C SER A 247 30.06 95.96 14.00
N HIS A 248 29.85 95.11 15.02
CA HIS A 248 29.05 95.42 16.21
C HIS A 248 27.64 95.98 15.92
N ARG A 249 27.07 95.64 14.75
CA ARG A 249 25.69 95.98 14.37
C ARG A 249 24.73 95.32 15.37
N ALA A 250 23.90 96.14 16.03
CA ALA A 250 22.86 95.64 16.93
C ALA A 250 21.91 94.69 16.19
N LEU A 251 21.59 93.57 16.82
CA LEU A 251 20.67 92.58 16.28
C LEU A 251 19.26 93.19 16.23
N ASN A 252 18.51 92.90 15.17
CA ASN A 252 17.22 93.53 14.90
C ASN A 252 16.10 92.50 15.01
N ASP A 253 15.09 92.79 15.83
CA ASP A 253 13.92 91.92 16.02
C ASP A 253 13.19 91.63 14.71
N SER A 254 13.24 92.53 13.71
CA SER A 254 12.59 92.32 12.41
C SER A 254 13.23 91.22 11.55
N ASP A 255 14.46 90.80 11.84
CA ASP A 255 15.17 89.78 11.04
C ASP A 255 14.81 88.35 11.47
N VAL A 256 14.25 88.20 12.68
CA VAL A 256 13.86 86.93 13.30
C VAL A 256 12.84 86.17 12.45
N ASP A 257 11.79 86.84 11.97
CA ASP A 257 10.74 86.20 11.17
C ASP A 257 11.26 85.70 9.81
N THR A 258 12.21 86.44 9.22
CA THR A 258 12.82 86.05 7.94
C THR A 258 13.70 84.81 8.11
N ILE A 259 14.46 84.74 9.21
CA ILE A 259 15.28 83.59 9.58
C ILE A 259 14.42 82.34 9.80
N MET A 260 13.31 82.47 10.53
CA MET A 260 12.38 81.35 10.75
C MET A 260 11.77 80.84 9.43
N LEU A 261 11.43 81.75 8.51
CA LEU A 261 10.89 81.37 7.21
C LEU A 261 11.88 80.54 6.37
N PHE A 262 13.18 80.85 6.41
CA PHE A 262 14.21 80.02 5.76
C PHE A 262 14.36 78.65 6.43
N ALA A 263 14.28 78.59 7.76
CA ALA A 263 14.34 77.32 8.49
C ALA A 263 13.19 76.37 8.10
N ASP A 264 11.98 76.90 7.89
CA ASP A 264 10.84 76.12 7.40
C ASP A 264 10.99 75.66 5.95
N GLN A 265 11.58 76.49 5.08
CA GLN A 265 11.85 76.10 3.68
C GLN A 265 12.84 74.92 3.60
N VAL A 266 13.89 74.94 4.42
CA VAL A 266 14.83 73.82 4.54
C VAL A 266 14.13 72.56 5.05
N ALA A 267 13.28 72.69 6.06
CA ALA A 267 12.54 71.58 6.63
C ALA A 267 11.61 70.89 5.59
N SER A 268 10.96 71.69 4.74
CA SER A 268 10.11 71.20 3.64
C SER A 268 10.93 70.46 2.56
N ALA A 269 12.07 71.02 2.16
CA ALA A 269 12.96 70.40 1.18
C ALA A 269 13.49 69.03 1.64
N ILE A 270 13.88 68.91 2.92
CA ILE A 270 14.34 67.64 3.54
C ILE A 270 13.24 66.57 3.48
N THR A 271 12.00 66.95 3.80
CA THR A 271 10.87 66.00 3.79
C THR A 271 10.60 65.47 2.38
N ARG A 272 10.70 66.34 1.36
CA ARG A 272 10.50 65.97 -0.04
C ARG A 272 11.59 65.03 -0.56
N ILE A 273 12.86 65.34 -0.28
CA ILE A 273 13.99 64.52 -0.74
C ILE A 273 13.88 63.08 -0.19
N ASN A 274 13.58 62.94 1.10
CA ASN A 274 13.42 61.62 1.74
C ASN A 274 12.25 60.79 1.17
N LEU A 275 11.14 61.44 0.80
CA LEU A 275 9.99 60.76 0.20
C LEU A 275 10.33 60.17 -1.17
N LEU A 276 11.04 60.93 -2.01
CA LEU A 276 11.39 60.50 -3.36
C LEU A 276 12.38 59.34 -3.37
N THR A 277 13.35 59.31 -2.45
CA THR A 277 14.30 58.20 -2.32
C THR A 277 13.60 56.89 -1.89
N SER A 278 12.60 56.98 -1.00
CA SER A 278 11.89 55.80 -0.50
C SER A 278 11.03 55.12 -1.56
N ILE A 279 10.45 55.90 -2.48
CA ILE A 279 9.66 55.38 -3.61
C ILE A 279 10.55 54.55 -4.56
N ASP A 280 11.75 55.05 -4.87
CA ASP A 280 12.71 54.43 -5.80
C ASP A 280 13.23 53.06 -5.31
N THR A 281 13.44 52.93 -3.99
CA THR A 281 13.80 51.64 -3.39
C THR A 281 12.66 50.63 -3.46
N LEU A 282 11.42 51.07 -3.23
CA LEU A 282 10.25 50.19 -3.17
C LEU A 282 9.90 49.63 -4.56
N THR A 283 10.00 50.46 -5.60
CA THR A 283 9.73 50.04 -6.98
C THR A 283 10.73 48.98 -7.45
N THR A 284 12.01 49.14 -7.09
CA THR A 284 13.07 48.19 -7.43
C THR A 284 12.87 46.82 -6.75
N GLU A 285 12.52 46.78 -5.46
CA GLU A 285 12.24 45.53 -4.76
C GLU A 285 11.01 44.80 -5.31
N MET A 286 9.97 45.55 -5.67
CA MET A 286 8.74 45.01 -6.22
C MET A 286 8.98 44.34 -7.59
N GLU A 287 9.77 44.96 -8.46
CA GLU A 287 10.13 44.39 -9.76
C GLU A 287 10.97 43.11 -9.63
N ASN A 288 11.90 43.07 -8.67
CA ASN A 288 12.67 41.87 -8.36
C ASN A 288 11.79 40.72 -7.88
N SER A 289 10.80 40.99 -7.02
CA SER A 289 9.87 39.98 -6.51
C SER A 289 8.98 39.40 -7.60
N PHE A 290 8.44 40.25 -8.50
CA PHE A 290 7.65 39.78 -9.65
C PHE A 290 8.46 38.91 -10.61
N ARG A 291 9.72 39.28 -10.88
CA ARG A 291 10.61 38.49 -11.73
C ARG A 291 10.91 37.10 -11.15
N PHE A 292 11.15 37.02 -9.84
CA PHE A 292 11.38 35.73 -9.15
C PHE A 292 10.15 34.81 -9.20
N LEU A 293 8.96 35.36 -8.93
CA LEU A 293 7.72 34.60 -8.94
C LEU A 293 7.38 34.10 -10.35
N LEU A 294 7.50 34.94 -11.39
CA LEU A 294 7.25 34.52 -12.77
C LEU A 294 8.24 33.45 -13.25
N ALA A 295 9.51 33.52 -12.84
CA ALA A 295 10.48 32.45 -13.12
C ALA A 295 10.13 31.12 -12.43
N SER A 296 9.39 31.16 -11.32
CA SER A 296 8.93 29.98 -10.60
C SER A 296 7.74 29.28 -11.29
N ARG A 297 7.07 29.92 -12.26
CA ARG A 297 5.94 29.34 -13.02
C ARG A 297 6.30 28.02 -13.70
N ASP A 298 7.43 28.01 -14.41
CA ASP A 298 7.92 26.81 -15.12
C ASP A 298 8.24 25.67 -14.15
N GLN A 299 8.76 26.01 -12.96
CA GLN A 299 9.04 25.02 -11.93
C GLN A 299 7.76 24.40 -11.37
N TYR A 300 6.72 25.20 -11.13
CA TYR A 300 5.41 24.71 -10.70
C TYR A 300 4.76 23.82 -11.76
N ALA A 301 4.80 24.22 -13.04
CA ALA A 301 4.27 23.41 -14.13
C ALA A 301 4.96 22.04 -14.22
N ARG A 302 6.30 22.00 -14.08
CA ARG A 302 7.06 20.74 -14.01
C ARG A 302 6.65 19.87 -12.82
N ASN A 303 6.52 20.46 -11.63
CA ASN A 303 6.12 19.72 -10.43
C ASN A 303 4.72 19.12 -10.55
N VAL A 304 3.76 19.86 -11.14
CA VAL A 304 2.41 19.35 -11.41
C VAL A 304 2.45 18.17 -12.40
N SER A 305 3.21 18.29 -13.49
CA SER A 305 3.38 17.20 -14.46
C SER A 305 3.98 15.95 -13.81
N GLN A 306 5.01 16.10 -12.98
CA GLN A 306 5.63 15.00 -12.24
C GLN A 306 4.67 14.35 -11.23
N LEU A 307 3.82 15.16 -10.57
CA LEU A 307 2.79 14.63 -9.68
C LEU A 307 1.71 13.86 -10.44
N GLN A 308 1.30 14.34 -11.62
CA GLN A 308 0.36 13.61 -12.48
C GLN A 308 0.93 12.27 -12.95
N GLU A 309 2.17 12.26 -13.47
CA GLU A 309 2.86 11.02 -13.85
C GLU A 309 3.02 10.06 -12.67
N GLY A 310 3.33 10.57 -11.47
CA GLY A 310 3.42 9.76 -10.26
C GLY A 310 2.08 9.13 -9.86
N VAL A 311 0.99 9.88 -9.96
CA VAL A 311 -0.37 9.38 -9.67
C VAL A 311 -0.80 8.32 -10.69
N ASP A 312 -0.51 8.53 -11.98
CA ASP A 312 -0.82 7.57 -13.04
C ASP A 312 0.00 6.28 -12.85
N SER A 313 1.28 6.40 -12.49
CA SER A 313 2.13 5.24 -12.16
C SER A 313 1.62 4.45 -10.96
N VAL A 314 1.12 5.13 -9.91
CA VAL A 314 0.48 4.47 -8.76
C VAL A 314 -0.82 3.78 -9.21
N ALA A 315 -1.63 4.42 -10.05
CA ALA A 315 -2.85 3.81 -10.58
C ALA A 315 -2.56 2.53 -11.38
N ASP A 316 -1.58 2.54 -12.27
CA ASP A 316 -1.14 1.34 -13.01
C ASP A 316 -0.61 0.26 -12.06
N GLY A 317 0.21 0.63 -11.08
CA GLY A 317 0.71 -0.29 -10.06
C GLY A 317 -0.41 -0.96 -9.26
N THR A 318 -1.42 -0.19 -8.86
CA THR A 318 -2.60 -0.73 -8.15
C THR A 318 -3.42 -1.68 -9.01
N SER A 319 -3.55 -1.40 -10.32
CA SER A 319 -4.25 -2.27 -11.26
C SER A 319 -3.54 -3.64 -11.40
N ILE A 320 -2.21 -3.62 -11.51
CA ILE A 320 -1.40 -4.85 -11.54
C ILE A 320 -1.56 -5.65 -10.24
N ILE A 321 -1.51 -4.98 -9.08
CA ILE A 321 -1.70 -5.63 -7.77
C ILE A 321 -3.10 -6.25 -7.68
N ALA A 322 -4.14 -5.57 -8.15
CA ALA A 322 -5.50 -6.10 -8.15
C ALA A 322 -5.60 -7.39 -8.97
N SER A 323 -5.08 -7.38 -10.21
CA SER A 323 -5.07 -8.57 -11.06
C SER A 323 -4.23 -9.72 -10.48
N ALA A 324 -3.06 -9.42 -9.90
CA ALA A 324 -2.25 -10.42 -9.21
C ALA A 324 -2.98 -11.01 -7.99
N SER A 325 -3.74 -10.19 -7.26
CA SER A 325 -4.55 -10.63 -6.12
C SER A 325 -5.65 -11.60 -6.53
N GLU A 326 -6.33 -11.35 -7.65
CA GLU A 326 -7.32 -12.28 -8.22
C GLU A 326 -6.68 -13.63 -8.59
N GLY A 327 -5.49 -13.60 -9.22
CA GLY A 327 -4.73 -14.80 -9.54
C GLY A 327 -4.34 -15.60 -8.29
N VAL A 328 -3.87 -14.92 -7.24
CA VAL A 328 -3.55 -15.57 -5.95
C VAL A 328 -4.81 -16.18 -5.33
N MET A 329 -5.95 -15.50 -5.37
CA MET A 329 -7.21 -16.02 -4.82
C MET A 329 -7.64 -17.32 -5.51
N ALA A 330 -7.53 -17.38 -6.84
CA ALA A 330 -7.81 -18.59 -7.62
C ALA A 330 -6.85 -19.73 -7.23
N SER A 331 -5.55 -19.46 -7.08
CA SER A 331 -4.58 -20.46 -6.61
C SER A 331 -4.85 -20.94 -5.18
N VAL A 332 -5.32 -20.05 -4.29
CA VAL A 332 -5.72 -20.40 -2.92
C VAL A 332 -6.91 -21.35 -2.93
N GLU A 333 -7.93 -21.10 -3.76
CA GLU A 333 -9.08 -21.99 -3.90
C GLU A 333 -8.68 -23.37 -4.44
N GLU A 334 -7.85 -23.42 -5.49
CA GLU A 334 -7.34 -24.66 -6.06
C GLU A 334 -6.52 -25.46 -5.04
N THR A 335 -5.61 -24.79 -4.33
CA THR A 335 -4.78 -25.43 -3.30
C THR A 335 -5.64 -25.92 -2.13
N SER A 336 -6.68 -25.18 -1.74
CA SER A 336 -7.62 -25.58 -0.70
C SER A 336 -8.36 -26.86 -1.07
N ALA A 337 -8.85 -26.96 -2.32
CA ALA A 337 -9.48 -28.16 -2.83
C ALA A 337 -8.53 -29.37 -2.83
N ALA A 338 -7.29 -29.18 -3.27
CA ALA A 338 -6.26 -30.23 -3.25
C ALA A 338 -5.94 -30.70 -1.83
N VAL A 339 -5.81 -29.78 -0.86
CA VAL A 339 -5.58 -30.10 0.55
C VAL A 339 -6.74 -30.90 1.14
N ASN A 340 -7.98 -30.57 0.79
CA ASN A 340 -9.15 -31.32 1.24
C ASN A 340 -9.15 -32.75 0.67
N GLN A 341 -8.82 -32.92 -0.61
CA GLN A 341 -8.65 -34.24 -1.23
C GLN A 341 -7.55 -35.06 -0.55
N ILE A 342 -6.40 -34.44 -0.25
CA ILE A 342 -5.32 -35.10 0.50
C ILE A 342 -5.80 -35.54 1.89
N SER A 343 -6.59 -34.71 2.58
CA SER A 343 -7.14 -35.07 3.90
C SER A 343 -8.02 -36.32 3.82
N VAL A 344 -8.95 -36.37 2.86
CA VAL A 344 -9.83 -37.52 2.63
C VAL A 344 -9.02 -38.77 2.28
N ALA A 345 -8.05 -38.66 1.37
CA ALA A 345 -7.18 -39.78 1.00
C ALA A 345 -6.36 -40.29 2.19
N THR A 346 -5.89 -39.40 3.06
CA THR A 346 -5.12 -39.77 4.26
C THR A 346 -5.99 -40.54 5.27
N GLU A 347 -7.25 -40.14 5.46
CA GLU A 347 -8.22 -40.87 6.28
C GLU A 347 -8.54 -42.25 5.71
N GLU A 348 -8.71 -42.36 4.38
CA GLU A 348 -8.93 -43.63 3.70
C GLU A 348 -7.74 -44.59 3.86
N VAL A 349 -6.51 -44.08 3.70
CA VAL A 349 -5.28 -44.85 3.96
C VAL A 349 -5.27 -45.36 5.40
N THR A 350 -5.60 -44.51 6.37
CA THR A 350 -5.63 -44.92 7.79
C THR A 350 -6.63 -46.05 8.02
N ARG A 351 -7.84 -45.95 7.44
CA ARG A 351 -8.85 -47.02 7.53
C ARG A 351 -8.40 -48.33 6.88
N ASN A 352 -7.72 -48.24 5.74
CA ASN A 352 -7.17 -49.40 5.05
C ASN A 352 -6.06 -50.08 5.86
N LEU A 353 -5.25 -49.30 6.58
CA LEU A 353 -4.22 -49.84 7.49
C LEU A 353 -4.84 -50.59 8.68
N ASP A 354 -5.92 -50.08 9.27
CA ASP A 354 -6.64 -50.81 10.33
C ASP A 354 -7.18 -52.16 9.82
N HIS A 355 -7.75 -52.16 8.61
CA HIS A 355 -8.23 -53.39 7.99
C HIS A 355 -7.07 -54.35 7.70
N LEU A 356 -5.95 -53.85 7.19
CA LEU A 356 -4.74 -54.65 6.93
C LEU A 356 -4.19 -55.26 8.21
N ALA A 357 -4.13 -54.50 9.31
CA ALA A 357 -3.73 -55.01 10.62
C ALA A 357 -4.61 -56.17 11.08
N GLY A 358 -5.93 -56.07 10.86
CA GLY A 358 -6.88 -57.17 11.10
C GLY A 358 -6.58 -58.42 10.26
N ILE A 359 -6.32 -58.25 8.95
CA ILE A 359 -5.95 -59.36 8.05
C ILE A 359 -4.65 -60.03 8.50
N VAL A 360 -3.64 -59.25 8.89
CA VAL A 360 -2.35 -59.76 9.36
C VAL A 360 -2.55 -60.61 10.61
N HIS A 361 -3.35 -60.15 11.57
CA HIS A 361 -3.65 -60.89 12.79
C HIS A 361 -4.41 -62.20 12.52
N GLN A 362 -5.41 -62.18 11.64
CA GLN A 362 -6.12 -63.37 11.21
C GLN A 362 -5.21 -64.36 10.48
N SER A 363 -4.32 -63.85 9.62
CA SER A 363 -3.36 -64.67 8.87
C SER A 363 -2.35 -65.33 9.79
N ALA A 364 -1.84 -64.62 10.80
CA ALA A 364 -0.96 -65.18 11.83
C ALA A 364 -1.66 -66.31 12.60
N SER A 365 -2.90 -66.09 13.02
CA SER A 365 -3.71 -67.13 13.70
C SER A 365 -3.94 -68.35 12.81
N ALA A 366 -4.21 -68.14 11.52
CA ALA A 366 -4.35 -69.22 10.54
C ALA A 366 -3.04 -70.02 10.37
N MET A 367 -1.88 -69.35 10.38
CA MET A 367 -0.58 -70.03 10.32
C MET A 367 -0.32 -70.89 11.55
N GLU A 368 -0.69 -70.44 12.75
CA GLU A 368 -0.61 -71.26 13.97
C GLU A 368 -1.49 -72.51 13.88
N GLN A 369 -2.72 -72.37 13.36
CA GLN A 369 -3.63 -73.49 13.16
C GLN A 369 -3.08 -74.49 12.11
N ILE A 370 -2.50 -73.98 11.01
CA ILE A 370 -1.85 -74.83 10.00
C ILE A 370 -0.66 -75.56 10.62
N HIS A 371 0.17 -74.88 11.43
CA HIS A 371 1.30 -75.48 12.11
C HIS A 371 0.88 -76.65 13.01
N SER A 372 -0.19 -76.46 13.79
CA SER A 372 -0.79 -77.52 14.61
C SER A 372 -1.31 -78.70 13.76
N THR A 373 -1.98 -78.39 12.64
CA THR A 373 -2.51 -79.41 11.72
C THR A 373 -1.40 -80.23 11.08
N ILE A 374 -0.29 -79.60 10.68
CA ILE A 374 0.91 -80.26 10.17
C ILE A 374 1.48 -81.23 11.22
N GLY A 375 1.51 -80.84 12.50
CA GLY A 375 1.93 -81.73 13.60
C GLY A 375 1.04 -82.97 13.71
N ASN A 376 -0.28 -82.82 13.59
CA ASN A 376 -1.21 -83.95 13.58
C ASN A 376 -0.99 -84.87 12.36
N VAL A 377 -0.69 -84.31 11.18
CA VAL A 377 -0.38 -85.08 9.97
C VAL A 377 0.94 -85.86 10.15
N GLU A 378 1.97 -85.25 10.74
CA GLU A 378 3.23 -85.92 11.05
C GLU A 378 3.01 -87.12 11.98
N GLN A 379 2.24 -86.93 13.06
CA GLN A 379 1.88 -88.00 13.99
C GLN A 379 1.10 -89.13 13.30
N ASN A 380 0.10 -88.79 12.48
CA ASN A 380 -0.71 -89.78 11.77
C ASN A 380 0.11 -90.55 10.72
N ALA A 381 1.06 -89.89 10.06
CA ALA A 381 1.99 -90.53 9.14
C ALA A 381 2.92 -91.51 9.87
N ALA A 382 3.40 -91.15 11.07
CA ALA A 382 4.23 -92.03 11.91
C ALA A 382 3.45 -93.26 12.38
N ILE A 383 2.19 -93.09 12.82
CA ILE A 383 1.31 -94.20 13.21
C ILE A 383 1.04 -95.12 12.00
N SER A 384 0.68 -94.54 10.85
CA SER A 384 0.45 -95.31 9.62
C SER A 384 1.69 -96.09 9.19
N HIS A 385 2.88 -95.49 9.30
CA HIS A 385 4.14 -96.17 8.99
C HIS A 385 4.36 -97.39 9.91
N GLU A 386 4.12 -97.24 11.21
CA GLU A 386 4.25 -98.36 12.16
C GLU A 386 3.26 -99.49 11.85
N VAL A 387 1.98 -99.15 11.63
CA VAL A 387 0.93 -100.14 11.31
C VAL A 387 1.25 -100.86 10.00
N SER A 388 1.65 -100.15 8.94
CA SER A 388 2.06 -100.78 7.68
C SER A 388 3.31 -101.66 7.85
N ASN A 389 4.24 -101.29 8.72
CA ASN A 389 5.40 -102.15 8.98
C ASN A 389 4.99 -103.46 9.68
N GLN A 390 4.08 -103.38 10.65
CA GLN A 390 3.53 -104.54 11.35
C GLN A 390 2.76 -105.47 10.40
N VAL A 391 1.87 -104.92 9.56
CA VAL A 391 1.12 -105.70 8.57
C VAL A 391 2.05 -106.38 7.57
N LYS A 392 3.12 -105.70 7.13
CA LYS A 392 4.12 -106.27 6.24
C LYS A 392 4.80 -107.49 6.89
N GLN A 393 5.26 -107.35 8.13
CA GLN A 393 5.91 -108.44 8.86
C GLN A 393 4.94 -109.61 9.08
N GLN A 394 3.70 -109.33 9.50
CA GLN A 394 2.70 -110.38 9.73
C GLN A 394 2.31 -111.11 8.44
N ALA A 395 2.24 -110.41 7.30
CA ALA A 395 2.02 -111.04 6.00
C ALA A 395 3.20 -111.93 5.60
N GLU A 396 4.44 -111.50 5.84
CA GLU A 396 5.65 -112.29 5.59
C GLU A 396 5.68 -113.58 6.44
N GLU A 397 5.43 -113.47 7.75
CA GLU A 397 5.32 -114.62 8.65
C GLU A 397 4.17 -115.57 8.23
N SER A 398 3.01 -115.03 7.87
CA SER A 398 1.86 -115.83 7.43
C SER A 398 2.15 -116.56 6.12
N ARG A 399 2.90 -115.96 5.19
CA ARG A 399 3.33 -116.63 3.95
C ARG A 399 4.21 -117.83 4.23
N ALA A 400 5.12 -117.72 5.19
CA ALA A 400 5.98 -118.83 5.59
C ALA A 400 5.15 -120.00 6.16
N VAL A 401 4.17 -119.72 7.03
CA VAL A 401 3.27 -120.73 7.60
C VAL A 401 2.41 -121.40 6.52
N VAL A 402 1.90 -120.64 5.55
CA VAL A 402 1.13 -121.21 4.43
C VAL A 402 2.00 -122.09 3.55
N ALA A 403 3.26 -121.72 3.29
CA ALA A 403 4.19 -122.55 2.54
C ALA A 403 4.45 -123.89 3.25
N GLU A 404 4.70 -123.87 4.57
CA GLU A 404 4.86 -125.09 5.39
C GLU A 404 3.59 -125.96 5.39
N THR A 405 2.41 -125.33 5.36
CA THR A 405 1.13 -126.04 5.27
C THR A 405 0.95 -126.74 3.91
N ILE A 406 1.37 -126.09 2.82
CA ILE A 406 1.35 -126.70 1.47
C ILE A 406 2.31 -127.89 1.42
N ASP A 407 3.53 -127.76 1.93
CA ASP A 407 4.51 -128.86 2.00
C ASP A 407 3.95 -130.06 2.79
N SER A 408 3.29 -129.79 3.93
CA SER A 408 2.64 -130.83 4.74
C SER A 408 1.48 -131.52 4.00
N LEU A 409 0.71 -130.79 3.20
CA LEU A 409 -0.38 -131.35 2.39
C LEU A 409 0.15 -132.21 1.24
N ASP A 410 1.29 -131.83 0.64
CA ASP A 410 1.98 -132.63 -0.37
C ASP A 410 2.47 -133.96 0.22
N GLU A 411 3.03 -133.96 1.44
CA GLU A 411 3.38 -135.20 2.15
C GLU A 411 2.15 -136.09 2.41
N ILE A 412 1.03 -135.49 2.83
CA ILE A 412 -0.24 -136.22 3.01
C ILE A 412 -0.72 -136.80 1.68
N GLN A 413 -0.62 -136.06 0.58
CA GLN A 413 -1.00 -136.53 -0.75
C GLN A 413 -0.20 -137.78 -1.15
N ILE A 414 1.10 -137.81 -0.88
CA ILE A 414 1.96 -138.98 -1.10
C ILE A 414 1.50 -140.16 -0.24
N SER A 415 1.25 -139.95 1.06
CA SER A 415 0.80 -141.00 1.98
C SER A 415 -0.57 -141.59 1.60
N VAL A 416 -1.50 -140.75 1.16
CA VAL A 416 -2.82 -141.16 0.64
C VAL A 416 -2.65 -142.01 -0.62
N GLY A 417 -1.73 -141.63 -1.52
CA GLY A 417 -1.37 -142.42 -2.71
C GLY A 417 -0.84 -143.81 -2.35
N LEU A 418 0.11 -143.90 -1.42
CA LEU A 418 0.65 -145.18 -0.93
C LEU A 418 -0.43 -146.06 -0.29
N SER A 419 -1.36 -145.45 0.43
CA SER A 419 -2.50 -146.15 1.05
C SER A 419 -3.47 -146.70 0.00
N PHE A 420 -3.74 -145.93 -1.07
CA PHE A 420 -4.54 -146.38 -2.21
C PHE A 420 -3.94 -147.65 -2.84
N ASP A 421 -2.64 -147.62 -3.13
CA ASP A 421 -1.92 -148.74 -3.75
C ASP A 421 -1.88 -149.99 -2.84
N ALA A 422 -1.82 -149.82 -1.51
CA ALA A 422 -1.90 -150.92 -0.56
C ALA A 422 -3.30 -151.61 -0.59
N ILE A 423 -4.37 -150.82 -0.63
CA ILE A 423 -5.74 -151.34 -0.70
C ILE A 423 -6.01 -152.01 -2.05
N GLN A 424 -5.51 -151.43 -3.14
CA GLN A 424 -5.59 -152.04 -4.47
C GLN A 424 -4.95 -153.44 -4.48
N ARG A 425 -3.74 -153.58 -3.92
CA ARG A 425 -3.05 -154.87 -3.77
C ARG A 425 -3.82 -155.85 -2.87
N LEU A 426 -4.46 -155.37 -1.81
CA LEU A 426 -5.31 -156.22 -0.95
C LEU A 426 -6.52 -156.76 -1.72
N ALA A 427 -7.18 -155.94 -2.53
CA ALA A 427 -8.30 -156.35 -3.37
C ALA A 427 -7.89 -157.39 -4.42
N GLU A 428 -6.73 -157.19 -5.07
CA GLU A 428 -6.15 -158.16 -6.01
C GLU A 428 -5.80 -159.50 -5.34
N ASN A 429 -5.16 -159.47 -4.17
CA ASN A 429 -4.84 -160.68 -3.41
C ASN A 429 -6.09 -161.40 -2.92
N SER A 430 -7.12 -160.67 -2.50
CA SER A 430 -8.41 -161.25 -2.09
C SER A 430 -9.10 -161.97 -3.25
N THR A 431 -9.05 -161.39 -4.46
CA THR A 431 -9.57 -162.02 -5.70
C THR A 431 -8.79 -163.30 -6.05
N ARG A 432 -7.47 -163.31 -5.83
CA ARG A 432 -6.64 -164.52 -6.01
C ARG A 432 -7.02 -165.62 -5.00
N ILE A 433 -7.29 -165.26 -3.75
CA ILE A 433 -7.74 -166.21 -2.72
C ILE A 433 -9.13 -166.76 -3.05
N GLU A 434 -10.07 -165.91 -3.49
CA GLU A 434 -11.41 -166.34 -3.95
C GLU A 434 -11.32 -167.44 -5.02
N ASN A 435 -10.45 -167.25 -6.02
CA ASN A 435 -10.21 -168.24 -7.07
C ASN A 435 -9.68 -169.57 -6.50
N ILE A 436 -8.74 -169.52 -5.55
CA ILE A 436 -8.19 -170.72 -4.89
C ILE A 436 -9.28 -171.44 -4.10
N VAL A 437 -10.07 -170.71 -3.30
CA VAL A 437 -11.16 -171.26 -2.49
C VAL A 437 -12.24 -171.89 -3.38
N SER A 438 -12.55 -171.28 -4.53
CA SER A 438 -13.46 -171.85 -5.54
C SER A 438 -12.95 -173.20 -6.07
N VAL A 439 -11.66 -173.30 -6.40
CA VAL A 439 -11.04 -174.57 -6.82
C VAL A 439 -11.08 -175.62 -5.70
N ILE A 440 -10.81 -175.22 -4.44
CA ILE A 440 -10.91 -176.15 -3.29
C ILE A 440 -12.34 -176.63 -3.11
N ASN A 441 -13.34 -175.75 -3.21
CA ASN A 441 -14.75 -176.11 -3.13
C ASN A 441 -15.13 -177.11 -4.24
N ASP A 442 -14.64 -176.91 -5.46
CA ASP A 442 -14.86 -177.83 -6.57
C ASP A 442 -14.18 -179.20 -6.36
N ILE A 443 -12.93 -179.22 -5.87
CA ILE A 443 -12.25 -180.46 -5.47
C ILE A 443 -13.04 -181.16 -4.38
N THR A 444 -13.51 -180.40 -3.38
CA THR A 444 -14.30 -180.92 -2.26
C THR A 444 -15.62 -181.52 -2.74
N LYS A 445 -16.35 -180.87 -3.64
CA LYS A 445 -17.56 -181.45 -4.26
C LYS A 445 -17.26 -182.77 -4.99
N ARG A 446 -16.15 -182.83 -5.73
CA ARG A 446 -15.71 -184.06 -6.43
C ARG A 446 -15.31 -185.15 -5.43
N THR A 447 -14.60 -184.82 -4.36
CA THR A 447 -14.20 -185.76 -3.30
C THR A 447 -15.43 -186.31 -2.57
N ASN A 448 -16.41 -185.48 -2.24
CA ASN A 448 -17.68 -185.92 -1.65
C ASN A 448 -18.43 -186.91 -2.57
N LEU A 449 -18.46 -186.66 -3.88
CA LEU A 449 -19.07 -187.57 -4.86
C LEU A 449 -18.29 -188.88 -5.01
N LEU A 450 -16.94 -188.82 -5.02
CA LEU A 450 -16.08 -190.01 -5.05
C LEU A 450 -16.24 -190.86 -3.78
N ALA A 451 -16.26 -190.22 -2.62
CA ALA A 451 -16.47 -190.85 -1.32
C ALA A 451 -17.87 -191.48 -1.23
N LEU A 452 -18.91 -190.79 -1.72
CA LEU A 452 -20.26 -191.34 -1.81
C LEU A 452 -20.30 -192.59 -2.70
N ASN A 453 -19.67 -192.55 -3.87
CA ASN A 453 -19.57 -193.71 -4.75
C ASN A 453 -18.80 -194.88 -4.08
N ALA A 454 -17.72 -194.57 -3.36
CA ALA A 454 -16.96 -195.58 -2.61
C ALA A 454 -17.77 -196.18 -1.44
N SER A 455 -18.54 -195.38 -0.70
CA SER A 455 -19.45 -195.85 0.35
C SER A 455 -20.54 -196.77 -0.23
N ILE A 456 -21.09 -196.44 -1.40
CA ILE A 456 -22.08 -197.28 -2.10
C ILE A 456 -21.47 -198.62 -2.52
N ILE A 457 -20.28 -198.62 -3.12
CA ILE A 457 -19.58 -199.84 -3.55
C ILE A 457 -19.18 -200.70 -2.33
N ALA A 458 -18.73 -200.08 -1.24
CA ALA A 458 -18.43 -200.77 0.00
C ALA A 458 -19.67 -201.41 0.64
N ALA A 459 -20.82 -200.76 0.58
CA ALA A 459 -22.10 -201.33 0.99
C ALA A 459 -22.54 -202.51 0.09
N GLN A 460 -22.28 -202.42 -1.23
CA GLN A 460 -22.53 -203.52 -2.19
C GLN A 460 -21.64 -204.75 -1.96
N ALA A 461 -20.40 -204.58 -1.49
CA ALA A 461 -19.46 -205.67 -1.22
C ALA A 461 -19.75 -206.46 0.09
N GLY A 462 -20.78 -206.07 0.86
CA GLY A 462 -21.23 -206.79 2.06
C GLY A 462 -20.18 -206.83 3.18
N GLU A 463 -19.99 -207.99 3.82
CA GLU A 463 -19.06 -208.16 4.95
C GLU A 463 -17.60 -207.81 4.58
N TYR A 464 -17.16 -208.05 3.34
CA TYR A 464 -15.80 -207.77 2.87
C TYR A 464 -15.54 -206.26 2.63
N GLY A 465 -16.59 -205.44 2.54
CA GLY A 465 -16.51 -203.99 2.28
C GLY A 465 -16.61 -203.10 3.52
N LYS A 466 -16.94 -203.65 4.70
CA LYS A 466 -17.20 -202.88 5.95
C LYS A 466 -16.08 -201.90 6.31
N SER A 467 -14.82 -202.36 6.32
CA SER A 467 -13.68 -201.49 6.67
C SER A 467 -13.45 -200.37 5.66
N PHE A 468 -13.73 -200.61 4.38
CA PHE A 468 -13.66 -199.58 3.32
C PHE A 468 -14.81 -198.58 3.40
N GLY A 469 -16.02 -199.05 3.78
CA GLY A 469 -17.20 -198.19 3.91
C GLY A 469 -17.07 -197.17 5.03
N VAL A 470 -16.44 -197.54 6.16
CA VAL A 470 -16.16 -196.59 7.26
C VAL A 470 -15.19 -195.50 6.80
N VAL A 471 -14.13 -195.85 6.07
CA VAL A 471 -13.17 -194.86 5.53
C VAL A 471 -13.83 -193.96 4.50
N ALA A 472 -14.68 -194.51 3.62
CA ALA A 472 -15.39 -193.72 2.62
C ALA A 472 -16.38 -192.73 3.25
N GLU A 473 -17.11 -193.12 4.30
CA GLU A 473 -18.00 -192.21 5.02
C GLU A 473 -17.24 -191.13 5.79
N GLU A 474 -16.07 -191.46 6.37
CA GLU A 474 -15.20 -190.46 7.01
C GLU A 474 -14.65 -189.45 6.00
N ILE A 475 -14.21 -189.90 4.80
CA ILE A 475 -13.77 -189.00 3.72
C ILE A 475 -14.94 -188.11 3.27
N ARG A 476 -16.15 -188.65 3.18
CA ARG A 476 -17.36 -187.89 2.83
C ARG A 476 -17.65 -186.81 3.87
N ASN A 477 -17.61 -187.15 5.15
CA ASN A 477 -17.83 -186.20 6.24
C ASN A 477 -16.76 -185.10 6.25
N LEU A 478 -15.48 -185.46 6.10
CA LEU A 478 -14.37 -184.52 6.00
C LEU A 478 -14.52 -183.59 4.79
N SER A 479 -15.04 -184.12 3.67
CA SER A 479 -15.35 -183.34 2.48
C SER A 479 -16.52 -182.37 2.72
N LEU A 480 -17.60 -182.78 3.37
CA LEU A 480 -18.70 -181.86 3.71
C LEU A 480 -18.24 -180.75 4.67
N GLN A 481 -17.42 -181.08 5.67
CA GLN A 481 -16.84 -180.13 6.60
C GLN A 481 -15.87 -179.14 5.90
N THR A 482 -15.06 -179.65 4.96
CA THR A 482 -14.19 -178.81 4.11
C THR A 482 -15.04 -177.87 3.25
N GLY A 483 -16.15 -178.35 2.69
CA GLY A 483 -17.05 -177.56 1.84
C GLY A 483 -17.72 -176.43 2.63
N HIS A 484 -18.17 -176.73 3.85
CA HIS A 484 -18.71 -175.72 4.76
C HIS A 484 -17.64 -174.66 5.10
N SER A 485 -16.44 -175.08 5.47
CA SER A 485 -15.32 -174.17 5.79
C SER A 485 -14.93 -173.29 4.59
N THR A 486 -14.92 -173.85 3.37
CA THR A 486 -14.68 -173.04 2.16
C THR A 486 -15.78 -172.02 1.92
N GLY A 487 -17.04 -172.33 2.25
CA GLY A 487 -18.15 -171.38 2.15
C GLY A 487 -18.02 -170.21 3.14
N GLU A 488 -17.61 -170.50 4.38
CA GLU A 488 -17.30 -169.46 5.37
C GLU A 488 -16.12 -168.58 4.92
N ILE A 489 -15.05 -169.18 4.37
CA ILE A 489 -13.92 -168.43 3.81
C ILE A 489 -14.37 -167.55 2.64
N THR A 490 -15.22 -168.05 1.73
CA THR A 490 -15.77 -167.23 0.64
C THR A 490 -16.51 -166.01 1.19
N SER A 491 -17.36 -166.17 2.21
CA SER A 491 -18.08 -165.05 2.83
C SER A 491 -17.13 -164.00 3.44
N ILE A 492 -16.04 -164.43 4.08
CA ILE A 492 -15.03 -163.53 4.65
C ILE A 492 -14.30 -162.77 3.53
N ILE A 493 -13.96 -163.44 2.42
CA ILE A 493 -13.30 -162.80 1.28
C ILE A 493 -14.23 -161.77 0.60
N GLU A 494 -15.50 -162.09 0.44
CA GLU A 494 -16.51 -161.14 -0.07
C GLU A 494 -16.61 -159.89 0.84
N GLU A 495 -16.57 -160.08 2.16
CA GLU A 495 -16.56 -158.97 3.12
C GLU A 495 -15.28 -158.12 2.99
N ILE A 496 -14.10 -158.74 2.95
CA ILE A 496 -12.82 -158.03 2.76
C ILE A 496 -12.81 -157.25 1.45
N MET A 497 -13.33 -157.82 0.36
CA MET A 497 -13.42 -157.14 -0.93
C MET A 497 -14.38 -155.95 -0.88
N ARG A 498 -15.53 -156.09 -0.21
CA ARG A 498 -16.48 -154.99 0.00
C ARG A 498 -15.84 -153.87 0.80
N GLU A 499 -15.22 -154.17 1.93
CA GLU A 499 -14.52 -153.18 2.77
C GLU A 499 -13.36 -152.52 2.02
N SER A 500 -12.59 -153.27 1.26
CA SER A 500 -11.50 -152.74 0.42
C SER A 500 -12.02 -151.75 -0.62
N ARG A 501 -13.15 -152.03 -1.28
CA ARG A 501 -13.78 -151.09 -2.23
C ARG A 501 -14.26 -149.82 -1.53
N THR A 502 -14.90 -149.94 -0.37
CA THR A 502 -15.33 -148.79 0.43
C THR A 502 -14.13 -147.94 0.86
N ALA A 503 -13.05 -148.57 1.33
CA ALA A 503 -11.84 -147.88 1.74
C ALA A 503 -11.14 -147.19 0.56
N ALA A 504 -11.06 -147.83 -0.63
CA ALA A 504 -10.54 -147.21 -1.84
C ALA A 504 -11.36 -145.98 -2.28
N SER A 505 -12.69 -146.05 -2.16
CA SER A 505 -13.58 -144.89 -2.41
C SER A 505 -13.28 -143.74 -1.45
N ASN A 506 -13.17 -144.02 -0.14
CA ASN A 506 -12.86 -143.00 0.87
C ASN A 506 -11.48 -142.37 0.66
N ILE A 507 -10.47 -143.17 0.29
CA ILE A 507 -9.14 -142.68 -0.04
C ILE A 507 -9.17 -141.77 -1.28
N THR A 508 -9.96 -142.13 -2.30
CA THR A 508 -10.12 -141.29 -3.50
C THR A 508 -10.73 -139.94 -3.13
N SER A 509 -11.80 -139.93 -2.32
CA SER A 509 -12.40 -138.68 -1.82
C SER A 509 -11.43 -137.87 -0.96
N THR A 510 -10.59 -138.53 -0.16
CA THR A 510 -9.55 -137.88 0.66
C THR A 510 -8.48 -137.23 -0.22
N ARG A 511 -8.04 -137.91 -1.29
CA ARG A 511 -7.11 -137.33 -2.27
C ARG A 511 -7.66 -136.05 -2.90
N ASP A 512 -8.94 -136.04 -3.27
CA ASP A 512 -9.58 -134.85 -3.85
C ASP A 512 -9.73 -133.71 -2.83
N LEU A 513 -9.93 -134.02 -1.54
CA LEU A 513 -9.92 -133.04 -0.45
C LEU A 513 -8.53 -132.42 -0.25
N VAL A 514 -7.47 -133.24 -0.24
CA VAL A 514 -6.08 -132.78 -0.09
C VAL A 514 -5.67 -131.88 -1.25
N ARG A 515 -5.98 -132.29 -2.50
CA ARG A 515 -5.70 -131.46 -3.69
C ARG A 515 -6.37 -130.08 -3.60
N ARG A 516 -7.64 -130.03 -3.18
CA ARG A 516 -8.33 -128.75 -2.94
C ARG A 516 -7.68 -127.93 -1.82
N GLY A 517 -7.13 -128.59 -0.80
CA GLY A 517 -6.36 -127.94 0.26
C GLY A 517 -5.10 -127.26 -0.28
N VAL A 518 -4.36 -127.93 -1.17
CA VAL A 518 -3.17 -127.38 -1.84
C VAL A 518 -3.54 -126.17 -2.71
N ASP A 519 -4.58 -126.29 -3.54
CA ASP A 519 -5.06 -125.19 -4.39
C ASP A 519 -5.47 -123.96 -3.55
N LEU A 520 -6.15 -124.18 -2.41
CA LEU A 520 -6.54 -123.12 -1.48
C LEU A 520 -5.33 -122.50 -0.77
N GLY A 521 -4.33 -123.32 -0.42
CA GLY A 521 -3.06 -122.87 0.13
C GLY A 521 -2.34 -121.91 -0.82
N HIS A 522 -2.20 -122.28 -2.10
CA HIS A 522 -1.61 -121.41 -3.12
C HIS A 522 -2.37 -120.08 -3.24
N THR A 523 -3.70 -120.13 -3.36
CA THR A 523 -4.54 -118.92 -3.46
C THR A 523 -4.37 -118.00 -2.23
N THR A 524 -4.25 -118.60 -1.04
CA THR A 524 -4.01 -117.86 0.21
C THR A 524 -2.62 -117.20 0.20
N GLY A 525 -1.59 -117.93 -0.27
CA GLY A 525 -0.23 -117.41 -0.41
C GLY A 525 -0.13 -116.23 -1.39
N GLU A 526 -0.85 -116.28 -2.52
CA GLU A 526 -0.95 -115.16 -3.47
C GLU A 526 -1.62 -113.93 -2.83
N THR A 527 -2.71 -114.15 -2.09
CA THR A 527 -3.42 -113.07 -1.37
C THR A 527 -2.53 -112.41 -0.33
N LEU A 528 -1.76 -113.19 0.44
CA LEU A 528 -0.80 -112.66 1.42
C LEU A 528 0.36 -111.90 0.75
N THR A 529 0.77 -112.32 -0.45
CA THR A 529 1.78 -111.59 -1.24
C THR A 529 1.24 -110.22 -1.66
N ALA A 530 -0.01 -110.14 -2.12
CA ALA A 530 -0.65 -108.86 -2.43
C ALA A 530 -0.77 -107.94 -1.20
N ILE A 531 -1.05 -108.49 -0.01
CA ILE A 531 -1.07 -107.73 1.25
C ILE A 531 0.33 -107.19 1.59
N TYR A 532 1.37 -108.02 1.45
CA TYR A 532 2.76 -107.61 1.68
C TYR A 532 3.17 -106.44 0.75
N ASP A 533 2.86 -106.53 -0.53
CA ASP A 533 3.17 -105.49 -1.52
C ASP A 533 2.40 -104.20 -1.23
N SER A 534 1.11 -104.30 -0.90
CA SER A 534 0.27 -103.15 -0.52
C SER A 534 0.81 -102.44 0.74
N SER A 535 1.28 -103.21 1.72
CA SER A 535 1.88 -102.67 2.93
C SER A 535 3.23 -101.98 2.66
N THR A 536 4.02 -102.54 1.75
CA THR A 536 5.28 -101.93 1.29
C THR A 536 5.03 -100.61 0.56
N CYS A 537 4.01 -100.55 -0.30
CA CYS A 537 3.59 -99.30 -0.94
C CYS A 537 3.15 -98.24 0.08
N SER A 538 2.38 -98.65 1.09
CA SER A 538 1.92 -97.77 2.19
C SER A 538 3.10 -97.19 3.00
N LEU A 539 4.14 -98.00 3.24
CA LEU A 539 5.38 -97.53 3.89
C LEU A 539 6.10 -96.45 3.05
N GLU A 540 6.10 -96.58 1.73
CA GLU A 540 6.74 -95.58 0.87
C GLU A 540 5.92 -94.28 0.81
N MET A 541 4.59 -94.39 0.74
CA MET A 541 3.70 -93.22 0.82
C MET A 541 3.88 -92.45 2.13
N THR A 542 3.99 -93.13 3.27
CA THR A 542 4.17 -92.46 4.56
C THR A 542 5.52 -91.72 4.67
N LYS A 543 6.59 -92.23 4.03
CA LYS A 543 7.85 -91.48 3.90
C LYS A 543 7.68 -90.21 3.07
N GLN A 544 6.97 -90.29 1.94
CA GLN A 544 6.70 -89.12 1.09
C GLN A 544 5.87 -88.07 1.84
N ILE A 545 4.85 -88.51 2.59
CA ILE A 545 4.06 -87.62 3.46
C ILE A 545 4.99 -86.91 4.46
N LYS A 546 5.85 -87.64 5.16
CA LYS A 546 6.82 -87.06 6.10
C LYS A 546 7.72 -86.01 5.47
N GLN A 547 8.20 -86.24 4.24
CA GLN A 547 8.98 -85.25 3.50
C GLN A 547 8.14 -83.99 3.19
N ALA A 548 6.96 -84.17 2.61
CA ALA A 548 6.06 -83.06 2.27
C ALA A 548 5.68 -82.23 3.52
N THR A 549 5.41 -82.89 4.65
CA THR A 549 5.10 -82.23 5.92
C THR A 549 6.28 -81.37 6.41
N ARG A 550 7.53 -81.81 6.25
CA ARG A 550 8.71 -80.99 6.59
C ARG A 550 8.84 -79.75 5.72
N GLU A 551 8.59 -79.88 4.41
CA GLU A 551 8.60 -78.74 3.48
C GLU A 551 7.47 -77.75 3.81
N GLN A 552 6.31 -78.25 4.23
CA GLN A 552 5.21 -77.41 4.71
C GLN A 552 5.56 -76.64 5.99
N VAL A 553 6.27 -77.24 6.96
CA VAL A 553 6.74 -76.53 8.16
C VAL A 553 7.58 -75.31 7.78
N ILE A 554 8.55 -75.49 6.88
CA ILE A 554 9.43 -74.41 6.40
C ILE A 554 8.60 -73.30 5.73
N SER A 555 7.63 -73.69 4.89
CA SER A 555 6.76 -72.75 4.18
C SER A 555 5.90 -71.93 5.16
N VAL A 556 5.31 -72.56 6.18
CA VAL A 556 4.51 -71.88 7.21
C VAL A 556 5.35 -70.88 8.00
N GLN A 557 6.58 -71.25 8.37
CA GLN A 557 7.50 -70.33 9.05
C GLN A 557 7.86 -69.11 8.20
N LEU A 558 8.07 -69.30 6.89
CA LEU A 558 8.33 -68.20 5.96
C LEU A 558 7.14 -67.25 5.84
N VAL A 559 5.92 -67.80 5.76
CA VAL A 559 4.69 -66.99 5.71
C VAL A 559 4.49 -66.25 7.04
N ALA A 560 4.70 -66.90 8.19
CA ALA A 560 4.60 -66.25 9.50
C ALA A 560 5.56 -65.06 9.62
N ARG A 561 6.82 -65.22 9.19
CA ARG A 561 7.79 -64.12 9.15
C ARG A 561 7.36 -63.00 8.21
N SER A 562 6.80 -63.34 7.06
CA SER A 562 6.29 -62.35 6.12
C SER A 562 5.12 -61.54 6.71
N MET A 563 4.27 -62.17 7.55
CA MET A 563 3.21 -61.47 8.28
C MET A 563 3.76 -60.51 9.33
N GLU A 564 4.85 -60.86 10.00
CA GLU A 564 5.56 -59.98 10.94
C GLU A 564 6.16 -58.76 10.22
N ASP A 565 6.78 -58.97 9.05
CA ASP A 565 7.30 -57.88 8.21
C ASP A 565 6.18 -56.95 7.73
N ILE A 566 5.04 -57.50 7.29
CA ILE A 566 3.86 -56.71 6.90
C ILE A 566 3.30 -55.94 8.09
N SER A 567 3.27 -56.54 9.29
CA SER A 567 2.84 -55.85 10.51
C SER A 567 3.70 -54.63 10.82
N SER A 568 5.04 -54.80 10.76
CA SER A 568 6.01 -53.71 10.95
C SER A 568 5.83 -52.60 9.90
N MET A 569 5.66 -52.98 8.63
CA MET A 569 5.41 -52.03 7.55
C MET A 569 4.10 -51.26 7.75
N THR A 570 3.03 -51.94 8.17
CA THR A 570 1.73 -51.32 8.47
C THR A 570 1.86 -50.25 9.57
N ALA A 571 2.62 -50.55 10.63
CA ALA A 571 2.89 -49.60 11.72
C ALA A 571 3.70 -48.37 11.25
N GLN A 572 4.67 -48.56 10.35
CA GLN A 572 5.43 -47.46 9.76
C GLN A 572 4.54 -46.57 8.89
N ILE A 573 3.70 -47.15 8.03
CA ILE A 573 2.78 -46.40 7.16
C ILE A 573 1.75 -45.65 8.02
N PHE A 574 1.27 -46.24 9.12
CA PHE A 574 0.36 -45.56 10.05
C PHE A 574 0.98 -44.29 10.64
N THR A 575 2.25 -44.36 11.04
CA THR A 575 3.00 -43.21 11.56
C THR A 575 3.16 -42.14 10.47
N ALA A 576 3.56 -42.53 9.26
CA ALA A 576 3.70 -41.63 8.12
C ALA A 576 2.37 -40.95 7.74
N SER A 577 1.26 -41.70 7.74
CA SER A 577 -0.09 -41.18 7.48
C SER A 577 -0.52 -40.18 8.55
N THR A 578 -0.20 -40.46 9.82
CA THR A 578 -0.45 -39.53 10.94
C THR A 578 0.31 -38.21 10.77
N ASP A 579 1.58 -38.27 10.37
CA ASP A 579 2.39 -37.07 10.14
C ASP A 579 1.94 -36.31 8.88
N GLN A 580 1.53 -37.03 7.83
CA GLN A 580 0.90 -36.43 6.65
C GLN A 580 -0.39 -35.68 7.04
N ALA A 581 -1.25 -36.26 7.89
CA ALA A 581 -2.44 -35.57 8.37
C ALA A 581 -2.10 -34.29 9.15
N LYS A 582 -1.05 -34.28 9.97
CA LYS A 582 -0.58 -33.06 10.66
C LYS A 582 -0.08 -32.01 9.67
N ALA A 583 0.71 -32.42 8.67
CA ALA A 583 1.21 -31.53 7.63
C ALA A 583 0.05 -30.90 6.83
N THR A 584 -0.92 -31.70 6.39
CA THR A 584 -2.12 -31.23 5.69
C THR A 584 -2.90 -30.20 6.51
N ARG A 585 -3.07 -30.41 7.82
CA ARG A 585 -3.69 -29.41 8.72
C ARG A 585 -2.87 -28.12 8.85
N SER A 586 -1.56 -28.18 8.72
CA SER A 586 -0.70 -26.99 8.72
C SER A 586 -0.79 -26.22 7.41
N ILE A 587 -0.87 -26.94 6.28
CA ILE A 587 -1.08 -26.33 4.96
C ILE A 587 -2.46 -25.66 4.91
N ALA A 588 -3.52 -26.32 5.38
CA ALA A 588 -4.86 -25.74 5.45
C ALA A 588 -4.88 -24.41 6.21
N ARG A 589 -4.20 -24.33 7.37
CA ARG A 589 -4.06 -23.09 8.14
C ARG A 589 -3.29 -22.01 7.38
N SER A 590 -2.26 -22.39 6.63
CA SER A 590 -1.46 -21.46 5.83
C SER A 590 -2.28 -20.89 4.67
N ILE A 591 -3.13 -21.72 4.04
CA ILE A 591 -4.05 -21.30 2.98
C ILE A 591 -5.06 -20.27 3.51
N GLU A 592 -5.66 -20.50 4.68
CA GLU A 592 -6.59 -19.53 5.26
C GLU A 592 -5.87 -18.20 5.58
N SER A 593 -4.64 -18.24 6.08
CA SER A 593 -3.86 -17.02 6.31
C SER A 593 -3.53 -16.27 5.02
N ILE A 594 -3.20 -16.97 3.93
CA ILE A 594 -2.95 -16.34 2.62
C ILE A 594 -4.24 -15.72 2.09
N LYS A 595 -5.36 -16.43 2.21
CA LYS A 595 -6.68 -15.92 1.81
C LYS A 595 -7.02 -14.61 2.53
N ASP A 596 -6.82 -14.55 3.84
CA ASP A 596 -7.05 -13.33 4.64
C ASP A 596 -6.13 -12.18 4.19
N MET A 597 -4.84 -12.47 3.97
CA MET A 597 -3.87 -11.49 3.47
C MET A 597 -4.24 -10.97 2.08
N THR A 598 -4.68 -11.83 1.17
CA THR A 598 -5.12 -11.45 -0.17
C THR A 598 -6.38 -10.59 -0.10
N HIS A 599 -7.32 -10.91 0.79
CA HIS A 599 -8.52 -10.10 1.00
C HIS A 599 -8.18 -8.69 1.55
N GLU A 600 -7.24 -8.61 2.50
CA GLU A 600 -6.74 -7.32 3.01
C GLU A 600 -6.03 -6.52 1.92
N MET A 601 -5.23 -7.18 1.08
CA MET A 601 -4.55 -6.56 -0.06
C MET A 601 -5.55 -5.98 -1.05
N VAL A 602 -6.59 -6.73 -1.45
CA VAL A 602 -7.65 -6.22 -2.34
C VAL A 602 -8.32 -4.98 -1.75
N ASN A 603 -8.66 -5.00 -0.45
CA ASN A 603 -9.27 -3.85 0.22
C ASN A 603 -8.32 -2.64 0.30
N SER A 604 -7.02 -2.87 0.51
CA SER A 604 -6.01 -1.81 0.52
C SER A 604 -5.80 -1.20 -0.87
N THR A 605 -5.75 -2.04 -1.90
CA THR A 605 -5.62 -1.61 -3.30
C THR A 605 -6.85 -0.81 -3.74
N SER A 606 -8.06 -1.24 -3.36
CA SER A 606 -9.28 -0.47 -3.63
C SER A 606 -9.22 0.93 -2.99
N ARG A 607 -8.72 1.04 -1.75
CA ARG A 607 -8.53 2.34 -1.09
C ARG A 607 -7.48 3.20 -1.80
N GLN A 608 -6.34 2.62 -2.22
CA GLN A 608 -5.33 3.35 -2.97
C GLN A 608 -5.85 3.88 -4.31
N VAL A 609 -6.72 3.14 -5.01
CA VAL A 609 -7.36 3.61 -6.24
C VAL A 609 -8.21 4.85 -5.96
N ASP A 610 -8.98 4.84 -4.87
CA ASP A 610 -9.82 5.98 -4.49
C ASP A 610 -8.99 7.18 -4.02
N ASP A 611 -7.94 6.95 -3.23
CA ASP A 611 -6.98 7.98 -2.81
C ASP A 611 -6.26 8.58 -4.02
N GLY A 612 -5.82 7.76 -4.97
CA GLY A 612 -5.21 8.21 -6.24
C GLY A 612 -6.16 9.09 -7.05
N ARG A 613 -7.46 8.74 -7.12
CA ARG A 613 -8.49 9.58 -7.77
C ARG A 613 -8.71 10.91 -7.04
N LEU A 614 -8.62 10.93 -5.71
CA LEU A 614 -8.71 12.15 -4.91
C LEU A 614 -7.48 13.04 -5.13
N ILE A 615 -6.27 12.46 -5.09
CA ILE A 615 -5.02 13.17 -5.34
C ILE A 615 -5.02 13.75 -6.75
N ARG A 616 -5.44 13.00 -7.77
CA ARG A 616 -5.55 13.51 -9.15
C ARG A 616 -6.42 14.77 -9.23
N ARG A 617 -7.61 14.73 -8.63
CA ARG A 617 -8.52 15.90 -8.57
C ARG A 617 -7.90 17.08 -7.81
N MET A 618 -7.18 16.80 -6.72
CA MET A 618 -6.47 17.84 -5.98
C MET A 618 -5.34 18.48 -6.81
N VAL A 619 -4.55 17.67 -7.53
CA VAL A 619 -3.48 18.15 -8.40
C VAL A 619 -4.05 18.99 -9.57
N GLU A 620 -5.15 18.55 -10.18
CA GLU A 620 -5.86 19.33 -11.21
C GLU A 620 -6.38 20.66 -10.66
N SER A 621 -6.98 20.65 -9.47
CA SER A 621 -7.47 21.86 -8.81
C SER A 621 -6.33 22.83 -8.45
N VAL A 622 -5.22 22.33 -7.88
CA VAL A 622 -4.04 23.14 -7.58
C VAL A 622 -3.41 23.70 -8.84
N SER A 623 -3.31 22.90 -9.91
CA SER A 623 -2.81 23.36 -11.21
C SER A 623 -3.64 24.53 -11.75
N SER A 624 -4.97 24.41 -11.72
CA SER A 624 -5.89 25.49 -12.12
C SER A 624 -5.70 26.75 -11.27
N MET A 625 -5.63 26.59 -9.94
CA MET A 625 -5.47 27.71 -9.01
C MET A 625 -4.12 28.41 -9.20
N VAL A 626 -3.05 27.65 -9.41
CA VAL A 626 -1.70 28.18 -9.66
C VAL A 626 -1.66 28.92 -11.00
N SER A 627 -2.30 28.39 -12.05
CA SER A 627 -2.40 29.10 -13.34
C SER A 627 -3.11 30.44 -13.18
N GLU A 628 -4.27 30.45 -12.51
CA GLU A 628 -5.04 31.68 -12.26
C GLU A 628 -4.27 32.68 -11.39
N MET A 629 -3.49 32.21 -10.42
CA MET A 629 -2.62 33.07 -9.60
C MET A 629 -1.53 33.73 -10.44
N PHE A 630 -0.86 32.98 -11.32
CA PHE A 630 0.18 33.53 -12.20
C PHE A 630 -0.40 34.54 -13.19
N ASP A 631 -1.58 34.26 -13.76
CA ASP A 631 -2.26 35.18 -14.69
C ASP A 631 -2.65 36.49 -13.97
N ASN A 632 -3.16 36.41 -12.74
CA ASN A 632 -3.44 37.58 -11.90
C ASN A 632 -2.16 38.37 -11.52
N MET A 633 -1.05 37.69 -11.24
CA MET A 633 0.23 38.36 -10.96
C MET A 633 0.77 39.12 -12.17
N GLU A 634 0.64 38.55 -13.36
CA GLU A 634 1.08 39.17 -14.60
C GLU A 634 0.25 40.43 -14.90
N MET A 635 -1.06 40.38 -14.64
CA MET A 635 -1.94 41.56 -14.70
C MET A 635 -1.54 42.65 -13.68
N ARG A 636 -1.25 42.27 -12.43
CA ARG A 636 -0.80 43.21 -11.38
C ARG A 636 0.56 43.83 -11.68
N ARG A 637 1.47 43.07 -12.29
CA ARG A 637 2.78 43.59 -12.74
C ARG A 637 2.59 44.66 -13.80
N ALA A 638 1.71 44.43 -14.78
CA ALA A 638 1.41 45.43 -15.81
C ALA A 638 0.84 46.73 -15.20
N GLN A 639 -0.13 46.62 -14.29
CA GLN A 639 -0.67 47.78 -13.57
C GLN A 639 0.39 48.50 -12.73
N SER A 640 1.27 47.75 -12.08
CA SER A 640 2.35 48.33 -11.26
C SER A 640 3.37 49.08 -12.12
N ALA A 641 3.68 48.58 -13.32
CA ALA A 641 4.56 49.25 -14.27
C ALA A 641 3.97 50.59 -14.75
N ASP A 642 2.65 50.66 -14.95
CA ASP A 642 1.97 51.92 -15.28
C ASP A 642 2.07 52.95 -14.16
N VAL A 643 1.90 52.52 -12.90
CA VAL A 643 2.06 53.41 -11.73
C VAL A 643 3.51 53.92 -11.58
N VAL A 644 4.50 53.05 -11.84
CA VAL A 644 5.93 53.47 -11.84
C VAL A 644 6.19 54.53 -12.90
N LYS A 645 5.64 54.36 -14.11
CA LYS A 645 5.75 55.33 -15.20
C LYS A 645 5.10 56.67 -14.88
N GLU A 646 3.98 56.65 -14.16
CA GLU A 646 3.27 57.86 -13.69
C GLU A 646 4.06 58.59 -12.58
N LEU A 647 4.68 57.84 -11.66
CA LEU A 647 5.59 58.37 -10.64
C LEU A 647 6.86 59.00 -11.25
N GLU A 648 7.46 58.39 -12.27
CA GLU A 648 8.57 58.96 -13.03
C GLU A 648 8.18 60.25 -13.77
N SER A 649 6.96 60.30 -14.32
CA SER A 649 6.41 61.51 -14.93
C SER A 649 6.27 62.65 -13.91
N MET A 650 5.77 62.38 -12.70
CA MET A 650 5.71 63.38 -11.62
C MET A 650 7.10 63.85 -11.17
N LYS A 651 8.10 62.96 -11.10
CA LYS A 651 9.50 63.32 -10.83
C LYS A 651 10.04 64.30 -11.88
N SER A 652 9.70 64.10 -13.16
CA SER A 652 10.10 64.99 -14.26
C SER A 652 9.38 66.36 -14.22
N LEU A 653 8.10 66.40 -13.86
CA LEU A 653 7.34 67.66 -13.71
C LEU A 653 7.86 68.52 -12.56
N THR A 654 8.29 67.89 -11.46
CA THR A 654 8.79 68.60 -10.28
C THR A 654 10.18 69.25 -10.52
N CYS A 655 10.93 68.76 -11.51
CA CYS A 655 12.20 69.36 -11.94
C CYS A 655 12.02 70.48 -13.00
N GLN A 656 10.86 70.58 -13.65
CA GLN A 656 10.59 71.58 -14.71
C GLN A 656 9.84 72.83 -14.22
N ILE A 657 9.24 72.80 -13.02
CA ILE A 657 8.64 73.97 -12.35
C ILE A 657 9.73 74.70 -11.55
#